data_AF-A0AAJ1PBZ2-F1
#
_entry.id   AF-A0AAJ1PBZ2-F1
#
_cell.length_a   1.000
_cell.length_b   1.000
_cell.length_c   1.000
_cell.angle_alpha   90.00
_cell.angle_beta   90.00
_cell.angle_gamma   90.00
#
_symmetry.space_group_name_H-M   'P 1'
#
loop_
_entity.id
_entity.type
_entity.pdbx_description
1 polymer ?
#
loop_
_entity_poly.entity_id
_entity_poly.type
_entity_poly.pdbx_seq_one_letter_code
_entity_poly.pdbx_strand_id
1 'polypeptide(L)'
;MATNWNAVLANINNASDILAILRKVLGLLDGKVDLTKIDEIINDIGNMQTDVDTALTNVGNALSEFDTEAQEAIQQVIAAGLMEGFATEAELLATRPLEAKKYAKAEDTDVIWFWNKPTGSLDGNYWTSTGLSEYNRAINFVNANPLFKPIKIVAGDDFNNFTKQGIYYHWGANLSSTQVVNGPLYVGGNLAQGVLIVYNPDSAGAKSSGLTHIFYPYTDGYAPFFRKVLQSTGNFPATWDSLVTRSTQFTTMTDLTTGQDVLQLPAGRYSIPTIPIGDSLLNMPSMPYKFGRIDVGYTANSAYKEVRITPYGRDKFLYVNKSYESGVWSGWVIFKDSATYKAEYDLAYTAKSELAFAISAALNNITQDKYFGKQFTVSELTGSALWNTSPYVGYNNNSGAGGVNFNYIKANMWCTTAEPIQYRVYYGAKVQTDFRGGSVLQANVNSPDYSGICKTFPVADLGAAQEIQLDQVISIPPNTPFVIVFRSETIKIINLRYFGTATGNLESRGFNISSSTADWGGAGISVTSIPNPPTTPTAYVSAGFQLLLKLSNSGGGTPQPTFTPKLVLPPKIYALEGLQANIFLPHTIGIDHTLYDYDFTCTKGAHQVSGWRWTPASTDAAGTYALTLACLDKRTGDVLATASTQVILVAKTANAGNTKKIQVIGDSLVAAGSITQGILNNASADSMAVTLIGTRGTGLNKHEGRGGWTINDYTTAGRTYYLFTVSGITTAPAINATIYTYNGGEFTIQESNLSGGSGTLLCSYTGTAPVNGSTGTLTKKDASAVGDASISFSNVQSQSGNPFWNGSAIDYQNYLTVYGLTAPDVVIIQLGINDTFGLTSDQAVTDFCATAFPKLDLLINSILAVNANIKVAVCAPPSYASQDAFGNNYLNGQTSRRACKNITAFNDALFAYYKPKEANRIYTLSGGINVDSANNFPEASVAVNSRNTKTVIKQTNGVHPDTGGYYEEADAITPFIKLIA
;
A
#
# COMPACT_ATOMS: atom_id res chain seq x y z
N MET A 1 66.91 9.27 12.90
CA MET A 1 67.46 10.39 13.69
C MET A 1 66.29 11.17 14.28
N ALA A 2 66.12 11.10 15.61
CA ALA A 2 65.09 11.88 16.31
C ALA A 2 65.51 13.35 16.33
N THR A 3 64.96 14.16 15.43
CA THR A 3 65.15 15.61 15.46
C THR A 3 64.38 16.15 16.67
N ASN A 4 65.09 16.83 17.56
CA ASN A 4 64.53 17.41 18.79
C ASN A 4 63.49 18.49 18.44
N TRP A 5 62.23 18.09 18.32
CA TRP A 5 61.10 18.95 17.95
C TRP A 5 60.93 20.14 18.89
N ASN A 6 61.33 20.01 20.15
CA ASN A 6 61.26 21.10 21.12
C ASN A 6 62.18 22.28 20.74
N ALA A 7 63.33 22.02 20.09
CA ALA A 7 64.24 23.08 19.63
C ALA A 7 63.74 23.78 18.35
N VAL A 8 62.98 23.07 17.51
CA VAL A 8 62.36 23.63 16.29
C VAL A 8 61.15 24.48 16.66
N LEU A 9 60.31 24.02 17.59
CA LEU A 9 59.12 24.74 18.06
C LEU A 9 59.47 26.03 18.82
N ALA A 10 60.59 26.06 19.54
CA ALA A 10 61.04 27.23 20.30
C ALA A 10 61.54 28.41 19.43
N ASN A 11 61.77 28.21 18.13
CA ASN A 11 62.25 29.25 17.20
C ASN A 11 61.18 29.69 16.18
N ILE A 12 59.92 29.29 16.35
CA ILE A 12 58.82 29.65 15.46
C ILE A 12 58.35 31.06 15.83
N ASN A 13 58.64 32.02 14.96
CA ASN A 13 58.36 33.43 15.24
C ASN A 13 57.34 34.06 14.29
N ASN A 14 56.86 33.30 13.29
CA ASN A 14 55.87 33.76 12.33
C ASN A 14 55.06 32.59 11.72
N ALA A 15 53.93 32.92 11.10
CA ALA A 15 53.03 31.93 10.47
C ALA A 15 53.66 31.21 9.25
N SER A 16 54.69 31.78 8.64
CA SER A 16 55.39 31.17 7.50
C SER A 16 56.22 29.96 7.93
N ASP A 17 56.83 30.02 9.12
CA ASP A 17 57.61 28.91 9.67
C ASP A 17 56.71 27.72 10.06
N ILE A 18 55.52 28.01 10.59
CA ILE A 18 54.48 27.00 10.87
C ILE A 18 54.05 26.30 9.57
N LEU A 19 53.83 27.09 8.50
CA LEU A 19 53.41 26.56 7.21
C LEU A 19 54.50 25.70 6.56
N ALA A 20 55.77 26.08 6.70
CA ALA A 20 56.90 25.30 6.20
C ALA A 20 57.04 23.95 6.91
N ILE A 21 56.82 23.92 8.23
CA ILE A 21 56.84 22.68 9.02
C ILE A 21 55.64 21.80 8.67
N LEU A 22 54.42 22.36 8.58
CA LEU A 22 53.22 21.61 8.21
C LEU A 22 53.34 21.00 6.81
N ARG A 23 53.90 21.71 5.83
CA ARG A 23 54.17 21.17 4.48
C ARG A 23 55.14 19.99 4.53
N LYS A 24 56.17 20.07 5.39
CA LYS A 24 57.16 19.00 5.53
C LYS A 24 56.59 17.78 6.25
N VAL A 25 55.72 17.97 7.25
CA VAL A 25 55.01 16.89 7.95
C VAL A 25 53.94 16.26 7.06
N LEU A 26 53.18 17.05 6.29
CA LEU A 26 52.24 16.54 5.29
C LEU A 26 52.95 15.66 4.25
N GLY A 27 54.06 16.14 3.69
CA GLY A 27 54.84 15.36 2.71
C GLY A 27 55.45 14.07 3.28
N LEU A 28 55.67 14.01 4.60
CA LEU A 28 56.12 12.79 5.29
C LEU A 28 54.96 11.84 5.68
N LEU A 29 53.73 12.36 5.76
CA LEU A 29 52.50 11.55 5.96
C LEU A 29 52.02 10.94 4.63
N ASP A 30 52.18 11.65 3.52
CA ASP A 30 51.83 11.21 2.16
C ASP A 30 52.62 9.96 1.73
N GLY A 31 53.83 9.77 2.26
CA GLY A 31 54.67 8.58 2.00
C GLY A 31 54.53 7.43 3.01
N LYS A 32 53.65 7.52 4.02
CA LYS A 32 53.45 6.46 5.04
C LYS A 32 52.18 5.63 4.84
N VAL A 33 51.24 6.12 4.03
CA VAL A 33 50.17 5.27 3.50
C VAL A 33 50.81 4.51 2.34
N ASP A 34 51.11 3.23 2.55
CA ASP A 34 51.62 2.33 1.51
C ASP A 34 50.47 2.02 0.55
N LEU A 35 50.10 3.04 -0.24
CA LEU A 35 49.05 2.97 -1.24
C LEU A 35 49.32 1.83 -2.22
N THR A 36 50.59 1.53 -2.49
CA THR A 36 51.01 0.37 -3.27
C THR A 36 50.54 -0.94 -2.64
N LYS A 37 50.72 -1.15 -1.32
CA LYS A 37 50.17 -2.33 -0.64
C LYS A 37 48.64 -2.36 -0.62
N ILE A 38 47.99 -1.20 -0.51
CA ILE A 38 46.52 -1.14 -0.55
C ILE A 38 46.03 -1.49 -1.95
N ASP A 39 46.68 -0.99 -2.99
CA ASP A 39 46.37 -1.29 -4.40
C ASP A 39 46.69 -2.75 -4.74
N GLU A 40 47.78 -3.31 -4.23
CA GLU A 40 48.11 -4.74 -4.31
C GLU A 40 47.03 -5.59 -3.63
N ILE A 41 46.58 -5.21 -2.42
CA ILE A 41 45.49 -5.91 -1.71
C ILE A 41 44.16 -5.77 -2.46
N ILE A 42 43.85 -4.60 -3.04
CA ILE A 42 42.64 -4.41 -3.85
C ILE A 42 42.70 -5.27 -5.11
N ASN A 43 43.87 -5.35 -5.74
CA ASN A 43 44.08 -6.19 -6.92
C ASN A 43 43.97 -7.68 -6.58
N ASP A 44 44.54 -8.11 -5.45
CA ASP A 44 44.41 -9.47 -4.93
C ASP A 44 42.95 -9.80 -4.56
N ILE A 45 42.21 -8.86 -3.97
CA ILE A 45 40.76 -9.03 -3.70
C ILE A 45 39.97 -9.11 -5.00
N GLY A 46 40.30 -8.30 -6.02
CA GLY A 46 39.68 -8.38 -7.34
C GLY A 46 39.98 -9.71 -8.05
N ASN A 47 41.21 -10.21 -7.93
CA ASN A 47 41.60 -11.52 -8.45
C ASN A 47 40.89 -12.64 -7.70
N MET A 48 40.80 -12.59 -6.36
CA MET A 48 40.04 -13.55 -5.57
C MET A 48 38.55 -13.55 -5.94
N GLN A 49 37.95 -12.38 -6.18
CA GLN A 49 36.56 -12.30 -6.65
C GLN A 49 36.41 -12.96 -8.02
N THR A 50 37.34 -12.70 -8.94
CA THR A 50 37.34 -13.31 -10.28
C THR A 50 37.51 -14.83 -10.22
N ASP A 51 38.39 -15.34 -9.35
CA ASP A 51 38.61 -16.76 -9.14
C ASP A 51 37.39 -17.43 -8.51
N VAL A 52 36.73 -16.76 -7.55
CA VAL A 52 35.49 -17.23 -6.93
C VAL A 52 34.36 -17.24 -7.95
N ASP A 53 34.17 -16.18 -8.73
CA ASP A 53 33.14 -16.11 -9.77
C ASP A 53 33.37 -17.16 -10.86
N THR A 54 34.64 -17.42 -11.22
CA THR A 54 35.04 -18.50 -12.13
C THR A 54 34.74 -19.87 -11.54
N ALA A 55 35.06 -20.09 -10.25
CA ALA A 55 34.76 -21.34 -9.56
C ALA A 55 33.24 -21.58 -9.43
N LEU A 56 32.46 -20.54 -9.13
CA LEU A 56 31.00 -20.60 -9.11
C LEU A 56 30.41 -20.89 -10.50
N THR A 57 30.97 -20.29 -11.54
CA THR A 57 30.60 -20.57 -12.92
C THR A 57 30.91 -22.02 -13.28
N ASN A 58 32.09 -22.52 -12.92
CA ASN A 58 32.48 -23.91 -13.17
C ASN A 58 31.58 -24.90 -12.39
N VAL A 59 31.21 -24.60 -11.15
CA VAL A 59 30.25 -25.40 -10.37
C VAL A 59 28.86 -25.33 -11.00
N GLY A 60 28.42 -24.16 -11.46
CA GLY A 60 27.15 -23.99 -12.17
C GLY A 60 27.09 -24.79 -13.47
N ASN A 61 28.17 -24.75 -14.25
CA ASN A 61 28.33 -25.53 -15.47
C ASN A 61 28.35 -27.03 -15.16
N ALA A 62 29.12 -27.47 -14.15
CA ALA A 62 29.16 -28.88 -13.74
C ALA A 62 27.80 -29.38 -13.22
N LEU A 63 27.01 -28.53 -12.55
CA LEU A 63 25.64 -28.86 -12.13
C LEU A 63 24.68 -28.94 -13.31
N SER A 64 24.83 -28.05 -14.29
CA SER A 64 24.02 -28.07 -15.53
C SER A 64 24.37 -29.27 -16.41
N GLU A 65 25.66 -29.61 -16.50
CA GLU A 65 26.15 -30.81 -17.18
C GLU A 65 25.65 -32.05 -16.46
N PHE A 66 25.74 -32.13 -15.13
CA PHE A 66 25.16 -33.23 -14.36
C PHE A 66 23.64 -33.37 -14.55
N ASP A 67 22.88 -32.26 -14.59
CA ASP A 67 21.44 -32.31 -14.83
C ASP A 67 21.12 -32.75 -16.26
N THR A 68 21.89 -32.28 -17.24
CA THR A 68 21.77 -32.70 -18.65
C THR A 68 22.12 -34.17 -18.79
N GLU A 69 23.24 -34.63 -18.23
CA GLU A 69 23.67 -36.02 -18.21
C GLU A 69 22.66 -36.91 -17.46
N ALA A 70 22.06 -36.43 -16.37
CA ALA A 70 21.03 -37.17 -15.64
C ALA A 70 19.73 -37.26 -16.43
N GLN A 71 19.31 -36.19 -17.10
CA GLN A 71 18.13 -36.20 -17.98
C GLN A 71 18.36 -37.05 -19.21
N GLU A 72 19.53 -36.97 -19.83
CA GLU A 72 19.94 -37.84 -20.93
C GLU A 72 20.04 -39.30 -20.48
N ALA A 73 20.56 -39.58 -19.29
CA ALA A 73 20.57 -40.93 -18.71
C ALA A 73 19.14 -41.44 -18.46
N ILE A 74 18.23 -40.61 -17.96
CA ILE A 74 16.81 -40.96 -17.78
C ILE A 74 16.14 -41.21 -19.14
N GLN A 75 16.39 -40.36 -20.13
CA GLN A 75 15.88 -40.53 -21.50
C GLN A 75 16.48 -41.77 -22.18
N GLN A 76 17.75 -42.08 -21.94
CA GLN A 76 18.41 -43.30 -22.40
C GLN A 76 17.83 -44.54 -21.69
N VAL A 77 17.50 -44.46 -20.40
CA VAL A 77 16.82 -45.53 -19.64
C VAL A 77 15.40 -45.78 -20.18
N ILE A 78 14.67 -44.72 -20.51
CA ILE A 78 13.34 -44.78 -21.12
C ILE A 78 13.44 -45.32 -22.56
N ALA A 79 14.36 -44.80 -23.38
CA ALA A 79 14.56 -45.21 -24.76
C ALA A 79 15.13 -46.63 -24.90
N ALA A 80 15.93 -47.09 -23.93
CA ALA A 80 16.38 -48.48 -23.82
C ALA A 80 15.29 -49.43 -23.28
N GLY A 81 14.08 -48.92 -23.00
CA GLY A 81 12.95 -49.72 -22.51
C GLY A 81 13.18 -50.30 -21.12
N LEU A 82 14.06 -49.70 -20.30
CA LEU A 82 14.40 -50.15 -18.95
C LEU A 82 13.36 -49.70 -17.90
N MET A 83 12.35 -48.94 -18.33
CA MET A 83 11.13 -48.60 -17.59
C MET A 83 9.89 -48.76 -18.49
N GLU A 84 8.89 -49.53 -18.05
CA GLU A 84 7.66 -49.79 -18.81
C GLU A 84 6.43 -49.85 -17.88
N GLY A 85 5.30 -49.30 -18.32
CA GLY A 85 4.01 -49.39 -17.63
C GLY A 85 3.16 -50.53 -18.20
N PHE A 86 2.52 -51.29 -17.33
CA PHE A 86 1.60 -52.38 -17.67
C PHE A 86 0.23 -52.08 -17.06
N ALA A 87 -0.84 -52.35 -17.80
CA ALA A 87 -2.19 -52.07 -17.32
C ALA A 87 -2.55 -52.93 -16.09
N THR A 88 -2.02 -54.17 -16.01
CA THR A 88 -2.19 -55.05 -14.84
C THR A 88 -0.90 -55.71 -14.34
N GLU A 89 -0.87 -56.05 -13.05
CA GLU A 89 0.22 -56.82 -12.42
C GLU A 89 0.34 -58.20 -13.06
N ALA A 90 -0.79 -58.81 -13.44
CA ALA A 90 -0.82 -60.08 -14.14
C ALA A 90 -0.11 -60.00 -15.51
N GLU A 91 -0.34 -58.91 -16.26
CA GLU A 91 0.34 -58.67 -17.54
C GLU A 91 1.84 -58.42 -17.34
N LEU A 92 2.23 -57.62 -16.34
CA LEU A 92 3.63 -57.38 -15.98
C LEU A 92 4.33 -58.70 -15.64
N LEU A 93 3.75 -59.50 -14.74
CA LEU A 93 4.30 -60.78 -14.30
C LEU A 93 4.26 -61.86 -15.38
N ALA A 94 3.49 -61.68 -16.45
CA ALA A 94 3.52 -62.52 -17.64
C ALA A 94 4.69 -62.18 -18.58
N THR A 95 5.23 -60.96 -18.51
CA THR A 95 6.35 -60.55 -19.37
C THR A 95 7.69 -61.15 -18.94
N ARG A 96 8.57 -61.37 -19.92
CA ARG A 96 9.95 -61.85 -19.72
C ARG A 96 10.90 -60.90 -20.47
N PRO A 97 11.29 -59.76 -19.87
CA PRO A 97 12.21 -58.83 -20.49
C PRO A 97 13.53 -59.51 -20.89
N LEU A 98 14.04 -59.18 -22.09
CA LEU A 98 15.35 -59.65 -22.56
C LEU A 98 16.51 -58.97 -21.82
N GLU A 99 16.28 -57.76 -21.32
CA GLU A 99 17.24 -56.99 -20.54
C GLU A 99 17.53 -57.64 -19.18
N ALA A 100 18.79 -57.62 -18.76
CA ALA A 100 19.22 -58.26 -17.52
C ALA A 100 18.60 -57.61 -16.26
N LYS A 101 18.34 -56.29 -16.32
CA LYS A 101 17.71 -55.53 -15.24
C LYS A 101 16.70 -54.56 -15.82
N LYS A 102 15.51 -54.46 -15.21
CA LYS A 102 14.45 -53.55 -15.68
C LYS A 102 13.54 -53.16 -14.52
N TYR A 103 13.05 -51.92 -14.50
CA TYR A 103 11.95 -51.52 -13.63
C TYR A 103 10.65 -51.49 -14.44
N ALA A 104 9.53 -51.82 -13.80
CA ALA A 104 8.22 -51.70 -14.42
C ALA A 104 7.16 -51.35 -13.38
N LYS A 105 6.06 -50.75 -13.82
CA LYS A 105 4.92 -50.42 -12.95
C LYS A 105 3.67 -51.15 -13.44
N ALA A 106 2.95 -51.79 -12.53
CA ALA A 106 1.60 -52.28 -12.79
C ALA A 106 0.59 -51.18 -12.38
N GLU A 107 -0.27 -50.75 -13.29
CA GLU A 107 -1.21 -49.63 -13.05
C GLU A 107 -2.44 -50.04 -12.22
N ASP A 108 -2.78 -51.32 -12.15
CA ASP A 108 -3.88 -51.83 -11.32
C ASP A 108 -3.52 -51.92 -9.82
N THR A 109 -2.25 -52.17 -9.49
CA THR A 109 -1.75 -52.20 -8.11
C THR A 109 -0.89 -51.00 -7.73
N ASP A 110 -0.51 -50.19 -8.72
CA ASP A 110 0.43 -49.07 -8.62
C ASP A 110 1.82 -49.46 -8.04
N VAL A 111 2.13 -50.76 -7.99
CA VAL A 111 3.38 -51.26 -7.41
C VAL A 111 4.50 -51.23 -8.44
N ILE A 112 5.67 -50.73 -8.01
CA ILE A 112 6.89 -50.80 -8.80
C ILE A 112 7.54 -52.17 -8.63
N TRP A 113 7.85 -52.82 -9.74
CA TRP A 113 8.52 -54.11 -9.83
C TRP A 113 9.92 -53.96 -10.43
N PHE A 114 10.85 -54.77 -9.94
CA PHE A 114 12.23 -54.81 -10.41
C PHE A 114 12.57 -56.21 -10.94
N TRP A 115 12.86 -56.29 -12.23
CA TRP A 115 13.38 -57.47 -12.90
C TRP A 115 14.88 -57.52 -12.74
N ASN A 116 15.41 -58.67 -12.31
CA ASN A 116 16.84 -58.88 -12.15
C ASN A 116 17.22 -60.32 -12.53
N LYS A 117 17.45 -60.56 -13.83
CA LYS A 117 17.87 -61.86 -14.36
C LYS A 117 19.40 -61.98 -14.29
N PRO A 118 19.96 -62.91 -13.49
CA PRO A 118 21.40 -63.12 -13.43
C PRO A 118 21.96 -63.60 -14.78
N THR A 119 23.15 -63.14 -15.17
CA THR A 119 23.80 -63.54 -16.43
C THR A 119 23.98 -65.05 -16.52
N GLY A 120 23.52 -65.68 -17.61
CA GLY A 120 23.63 -67.12 -17.85
C GLY A 120 22.56 -67.99 -17.19
N SER A 121 21.57 -67.39 -16.51
CA SER A 121 20.44 -68.11 -15.94
C SER A 121 19.41 -68.54 -16.99
N LEU A 122 18.76 -69.69 -16.77
CA LEU A 122 17.70 -70.24 -17.63
C LEU A 122 16.51 -69.26 -17.73
N ASP A 123 15.65 -69.45 -18.71
CA ASP A 123 14.44 -68.62 -18.83
C ASP A 123 13.46 -68.90 -17.67
N GLY A 124 13.10 -67.83 -16.95
CA GLY A 124 12.32 -67.89 -15.71
C GLY A 124 11.76 -66.52 -15.33
N ASN A 125 10.98 -66.44 -14.26
CA ASN A 125 10.47 -65.17 -13.74
C ASN A 125 11.46 -64.56 -12.73
N TYR A 126 11.92 -63.34 -12.99
CA TYR A 126 12.87 -62.61 -12.15
C TYR A 126 12.30 -61.28 -11.64
N TRP A 127 10.98 -61.07 -11.71
CA TRP A 127 10.32 -59.90 -11.14
C TRP A 127 10.30 -59.98 -9.61
N THR A 128 10.75 -58.91 -8.96
CA THR A 128 10.69 -58.72 -7.51
C THR A 128 9.91 -57.44 -7.23
N SER A 129 8.85 -57.53 -6.41
CA SER A 129 8.12 -56.34 -5.99
C SER A 129 9.01 -55.48 -5.09
N THR A 130 9.05 -54.17 -5.34
CA THR A 130 9.73 -53.24 -4.44
C THR A 130 8.87 -52.89 -3.21
N GLY A 131 7.58 -53.20 -3.24
CA GLY A 131 6.61 -52.80 -2.21
C GLY A 131 6.31 -51.29 -2.19
N LEU A 132 6.87 -50.51 -3.11
CA LEU A 132 6.65 -49.07 -3.20
C LEU A 132 5.50 -48.80 -4.20
N SER A 133 4.40 -48.24 -3.68
CA SER A 133 3.29 -47.71 -4.48
C SER A 133 2.79 -46.40 -3.89
N GLU A 134 2.14 -45.57 -4.72
CA GLU A 134 1.43 -44.37 -4.29
C GLU A 134 0.36 -44.72 -3.25
N TYR A 135 -0.30 -45.88 -3.40
CA TYR A 135 -1.23 -46.44 -2.43
C TYR A 135 -0.56 -46.73 -1.07
N ASN A 136 0.62 -47.36 -1.03
CA ASN A 136 1.33 -47.64 0.23
C ASN A 136 1.81 -46.35 0.91
N ARG A 137 2.20 -45.33 0.13
CA ARG A 137 2.54 -44.00 0.66
C ARG A 137 1.32 -43.28 1.23
N ALA A 138 0.17 -43.38 0.55
CA ALA A 138 -1.10 -42.87 1.04
C ALA A 138 -1.55 -43.59 2.32
N ILE A 139 -1.42 -44.92 2.38
CA ILE A 139 -1.65 -45.73 3.59
C ILE A 139 -0.74 -45.25 4.72
N ASN A 140 0.55 -45.05 4.47
CA ASN A 140 1.48 -44.59 5.51
C ASN A 140 1.12 -43.19 6.02
N PHE A 141 0.69 -42.29 5.14
CA PHE A 141 0.19 -40.97 5.53
C PHE A 141 -1.09 -41.07 6.37
N VAL A 142 -2.07 -41.85 5.92
CA VAL A 142 -3.34 -42.11 6.64
C VAL A 142 -3.06 -42.74 8.00
N ASN A 143 -2.17 -43.73 8.06
CA ASN A 143 -1.79 -44.41 9.30
C ASN A 143 -1.04 -43.51 10.29
N ALA A 144 -0.28 -42.53 9.79
CA ALA A 144 0.50 -41.60 10.62
C ALA A 144 -0.29 -40.35 11.05
N ASN A 145 -1.49 -40.14 10.50
CA ASN A 145 -2.30 -38.94 10.73
C ASN A 145 -3.52 -39.27 11.62
N PRO A 146 -3.56 -38.74 12.86
CA PRO A 146 -4.63 -39.04 13.82
C PRO A 146 -6.02 -38.59 13.36
N LEU A 147 -6.15 -37.75 12.33
CA LEU A 147 -7.44 -37.39 11.72
C LEU A 147 -8.05 -38.52 10.90
N PHE A 148 -7.21 -39.31 10.22
CA PHE A 148 -7.66 -40.38 9.33
C PHE A 148 -7.63 -41.75 10.03
N LYS A 149 -6.67 -41.97 10.92
CA LYS A 149 -6.59 -43.18 11.75
C LYS A 149 -6.43 -42.82 13.23
N PRO A 150 -7.49 -42.99 14.04
CA PRO A 150 -7.40 -42.70 15.47
C PRO A 150 -6.26 -43.46 16.16
N ILE A 151 -5.52 -42.77 17.04
CA ILE A 151 -4.37 -43.36 17.74
C ILE A 151 -4.79 -43.83 19.14
N LYS A 152 -4.39 -45.05 19.51
CA LYS A 152 -4.69 -45.60 20.83
C LYS A 152 -3.78 -44.97 21.91
N ILE A 153 -4.39 -44.51 22.99
CA ILE A 153 -3.76 -44.06 24.22
C ILE A 153 -3.42 -45.28 25.08
N VAL A 154 -2.15 -45.39 25.48
CA VAL A 154 -1.57 -46.53 26.19
C VAL A 154 -0.81 -46.08 27.45
N ALA A 155 -0.43 -47.04 28.30
CA ALA A 155 0.40 -46.74 29.46
C ALA A 155 1.78 -46.20 29.02
N GLY A 156 2.22 -45.10 29.62
CA GLY A 156 3.42 -44.34 29.30
C GLY A 156 3.13 -43.01 28.59
N ASP A 157 1.90 -42.80 28.09
CA ASP A 157 1.55 -41.58 27.36
C ASP A 157 1.43 -40.36 28.28
N ASP A 158 1.98 -39.24 27.81
CA ASP A 158 1.75 -37.90 28.38
C ASP A 158 0.83 -37.11 27.48
N PHE A 159 -0.32 -36.69 28.02
CA PHE A 159 -1.32 -35.94 27.27
C PHE A 159 -0.79 -34.59 26.76
N ASN A 160 0.26 -34.02 27.34
CA ASN A 160 0.87 -32.79 26.84
C ASN A 160 1.58 -32.98 25.49
N ASN A 161 1.94 -34.20 25.11
CA ASN A 161 2.63 -34.52 23.86
C ASN A 161 1.67 -34.72 22.68
N PHE A 162 0.36 -34.80 22.93
CA PHE A 162 -0.64 -34.86 21.85
C PHE A 162 -0.86 -33.47 21.24
N THR A 163 0.03 -33.05 20.35
CA THR A 163 -0.03 -31.74 19.67
C THR A 163 -0.57 -31.80 18.26
N LYS A 164 -0.57 -32.98 17.61
CA LYS A 164 -1.10 -33.14 16.25
C LYS A 164 -2.62 -33.15 16.27
N GLN A 165 -3.23 -32.43 15.33
CA GLN A 165 -4.67 -32.43 15.17
C GLN A 165 -5.18 -33.85 14.86
N GLY A 166 -6.28 -34.26 15.51
CA GLY A 166 -6.96 -35.51 15.23
C GLY A 166 -7.56 -36.20 16.46
N ILE A 167 -7.84 -37.50 16.32
CA ILE A 167 -8.58 -38.29 17.29
C ILE A 167 -7.65 -39.31 17.94
N TYR A 168 -7.69 -39.37 19.26
CA TYR A 168 -6.97 -40.35 20.08
C TYR A 168 -7.99 -41.06 20.97
N TYR A 169 -7.76 -42.32 21.35
CA TYR A 169 -8.76 -43.07 22.10
C TYR A 169 -8.16 -44.04 23.10
N HIS A 170 -8.84 -44.27 24.21
CA HIS A 170 -8.52 -45.32 25.15
C HIS A 170 -9.67 -46.34 25.21
N TRP A 171 -9.34 -47.62 25.05
CA TRP A 171 -10.28 -48.75 25.16
C TRP A 171 -9.62 -49.91 25.90
N GLY A 172 -10.29 -50.46 26.93
CA GLY A 172 -9.75 -51.49 27.82
C GLY A 172 -9.82 -51.11 29.31
N ALA A 173 -9.05 -51.77 30.16
CA ALA A 173 -9.01 -51.45 31.59
C ALA A 173 -8.54 -50.00 31.82
N ASN A 174 -9.17 -49.29 32.76
CA ASN A 174 -8.83 -47.92 33.13
C ASN A 174 -7.33 -47.79 33.45
N LEU A 175 -6.69 -46.72 32.97
CA LEU A 175 -5.27 -46.45 33.19
C LEU A 175 -5.09 -45.55 34.43
N SER A 176 -4.21 -45.93 35.36
CA SER A 176 -3.96 -45.12 36.56
C SER A 176 -3.24 -43.81 36.26
N SER A 177 -3.27 -42.89 37.22
CA SER A 177 -2.50 -41.63 37.18
C SER A 177 -0.98 -41.82 37.11
N THR A 178 -0.47 -43.03 37.41
CA THR A 178 0.94 -43.41 37.22
C THR A 178 1.21 -44.03 35.85
N GLN A 179 0.17 -44.49 35.15
CA GLN A 179 0.26 -45.07 33.81
C GLN A 179 0.07 -44.03 32.71
N VAL A 180 -0.67 -42.95 32.95
CA VAL A 180 -0.84 -41.85 32.00
C VAL A 180 -0.64 -40.51 32.70
N VAL A 181 0.16 -39.64 32.11
CA VAL A 181 0.53 -38.35 32.72
C VAL A 181 -0.31 -37.23 32.10
N ASN A 182 -0.71 -36.25 32.94
CA ASN A 182 -1.47 -35.06 32.54
C ASN A 182 -2.84 -35.34 31.87
N GLY A 183 -3.34 -36.58 31.95
CA GLY A 183 -4.66 -36.95 31.45
C GLY A 183 -5.78 -36.60 32.44
N PRO A 184 -7.03 -36.46 31.96
CA PRO A 184 -8.19 -36.27 32.83
C PRO A 184 -8.50 -37.56 33.58
N LEU A 185 -8.66 -37.47 34.90
CA LEU A 185 -8.91 -38.62 35.77
C LEU A 185 -10.39 -38.66 36.20
N TYR A 186 -11.01 -39.84 36.14
CA TYR A 186 -12.44 -40.05 36.35
C TYR A 186 -12.71 -41.07 37.48
N VAL A 187 -12.66 -42.36 37.17
CA VAL A 187 -13.09 -43.45 38.07
C VAL A 187 -11.93 -43.80 39.01
N GLY A 188 -12.06 -43.51 40.31
CA GLY A 188 -11.05 -43.87 41.32
C GLY A 188 -9.68 -43.20 41.12
N GLY A 189 -9.63 -42.04 40.43
CA GLY A 189 -8.38 -41.36 40.07
C GLY A 189 -7.69 -41.91 38.83
N ASN A 190 -8.39 -42.70 38.00
CA ASN A 190 -7.85 -43.30 36.78
C ASN A 190 -8.51 -42.70 35.52
N LEU A 191 -7.80 -42.72 34.39
CA LEU A 191 -8.34 -42.39 33.07
C LEU A 191 -9.35 -43.48 32.65
N ALA A 192 -10.60 -43.07 32.40
CA ALA A 192 -11.64 -43.95 31.89
C ALA A 192 -11.46 -44.24 30.39
N GLN A 193 -12.14 -45.27 29.88
CA GLN A 193 -12.29 -45.47 28.43
C GLN A 193 -12.94 -44.23 27.80
N GLY A 194 -12.48 -43.82 26.62
CA GLY A 194 -12.96 -42.59 25.99
C GLY A 194 -12.14 -42.13 24.79
N VAL A 195 -12.46 -40.94 24.29
CA VAL A 195 -11.85 -40.32 23.10
C VAL A 195 -11.32 -38.94 23.44
N LEU A 196 -10.06 -38.67 23.12
CA LEU A 196 -9.46 -37.35 23.09
C LEU A 196 -9.52 -36.78 21.67
N ILE A 197 -10.14 -35.61 21.53
CA ILE A 197 -10.11 -34.80 20.32
C ILE A 197 -9.09 -33.68 20.52
N VAL A 198 -8.14 -33.59 19.58
CA VAL A 198 -7.11 -32.55 19.57
C VAL A 198 -7.36 -31.61 18.39
N TYR A 199 -7.54 -30.33 18.68
CA TYR A 199 -7.61 -29.25 17.69
C TYR A 199 -6.34 -28.43 17.76
N ASN A 200 -5.62 -28.29 16.64
CA ASN A 200 -4.44 -27.44 16.54
C ASN A 200 -4.48 -26.63 15.23
N PRO A 201 -4.54 -25.28 15.27
CA PRO A 201 -4.49 -24.48 14.05
C PRO A 201 -3.14 -24.57 13.32
N ASP A 202 -2.09 -25.10 13.96
CA ASP A 202 -0.80 -25.35 13.32
C ASP A 202 -0.80 -26.72 12.63
N SER A 203 -0.81 -26.70 11.29
CA SER A 203 -0.83 -27.89 10.44
C SER A 203 0.45 -28.74 10.51
N ALA A 204 1.57 -28.19 11.00
CA ALA A 204 2.82 -28.93 11.19
C ALA A 204 2.84 -29.69 12.52
N GLY A 205 1.84 -29.49 13.40
CA GLY A 205 1.74 -30.16 14.69
C GLY A 205 2.61 -29.54 15.77
N ALA A 206 3.15 -28.34 15.54
CA ALA A 206 3.85 -27.59 16.58
C ALA A 206 2.86 -27.05 17.62
N LYS A 207 3.32 -26.90 18.86
CA LYS A 207 2.48 -26.43 19.97
C LYS A 207 2.13 -24.95 19.75
N SER A 208 0.85 -24.64 19.51
CA SER A 208 0.36 -23.29 19.25
C SER A 208 -0.56 -22.78 20.37
N SER A 209 -0.77 -21.46 20.45
CA SER A 209 -1.71 -20.84 21.39
C SER A 209 -3.19 -21.18 21.12
N GLY A 210 -3.49 -21.81 19.98
CA GLY A 210 -4.82 -22.33 19.64
C GLY A 210 -5.03 -23.81 19.97
N LEU A 211 -3.98 -24.54 20.38
CA LEU A 211 -4.04 -25.98 20.65
C LEU A 211 -5.00 -26.28 21.82
N THR A 212 -6.01 -27.12 21.54
CA THR A 212 -7.12 -27.45 22.45
C THR A 212 -7.30 -28.97 22.53
N HIS A 213 -7.52 -29.47 23.74
CA HIS A 213 -7.84 -30.86 24.05
C HIS A 213 -9.26 -30.98 24.57
N ILE A 214 -10.01 -31.98 24.10
CA ILE A 214 -11.33 -32.32 24.62
C ILE A 214 -11.43 -33.84 24.77
N PHE A 215 -11.61 -34.35 25.99
CA PHE A 215 -11.76 -35.77 26.27
C PHE A 215 -13.21 -36.12 26.57
N TYR A 216 -13.76 -37.09 25.83
CA TYR A 216 -15.09 -37.66 25.99
C TYR A 216 -14.99 -39.07 26.59
N PRO A 217 -15.38 -39.27 27.85
CA PRO A 217 -15.42 -40.62 28.43
C PRO A 217 -16.57 -41.42 27.80
N TYR A 218 -16.36 -42.73 27.59
CA TYR A 218 -17.38 -43.66 27.11
C TYR A 218 -18.26 -44.22 28.23
N THR A 219 -17.86 -44.02 29.49
CA THR A 219 -18.64 -44.46 30.63
C THR A 219 -19.81 -43.50 30.86
N ASP A 220 -21.03 -44.02 30.80
CA ASP A 220 -22.25 -43.27 31.08
C ASP A 220 -22.18 -42.58 32.46
N GLY A 221 -22.50 -41.28 32.50
CA GLY A 221 -22.54 -40.48 33.72
C GLY A 221 -21.30 -39.60 33.99
N TYR A 222 -20.25 -39.66 33.16
CA TYR A 222 -19.10 -38.76 33.29
C TYR A 222 -19.11 -37.65 32.24
N ALA A 223 -18.84 -36.43 32.68
CA ALA A 223 -18.78 -35.25 31.83
C ALA A 223 -17.53 -35.23 30.94
N PRO A 224 -17.60 -34.76 29.68
CA PRO A 224 -16.38 -34.48 28.92
C PRO A 224 -15.52 -33.43 29.64
N PHE A 225 -14.21 -33.51 29.48
CA PHE A 225 -13.27 -32.52 29.99
C PHE A 225 -12.56 -31.80 28.84
N PHE A 226 -12.17 -30.55 29.02
CA PHE A 226 -11.40 -29.79 28.04
C PHE A 226 -10.30 -28.96 28.69
N ARG A 227 -9.29 -28.60 27.90
CA ARG A 227 -8.26 -27.60 28.26
C ARG A 227 -7.65 -27.01 27.00
N LYS A 228 -7.10 -25.81 27.10
CA LYS A 228 -6.43 -25.10 26.01
C LYS A 228 -5.05 -24.63 26.46
N VAL A 229 -4.08 -24.58 25.54
CA VAL A 229 -2.77 -23.98 25.82
C VAL A 229 -2.94 -22.51 26.24
N LEU A 230 -2.31 -22.14 27.35
CA LEU A 230 -2.32 -20.77 27.87
C LEU A 230 -1.45 -19.88 27.00
N GLN A 231 -2.01 -18.77 26.53
CA GLN A 231 -1.27 -17.80 25.71
C GLN A 231 -0.07 -17.20 26.44
N SER A 232 -0.14 -17.07 27.77
CA SER A 232 0.91 -16.48 28.60
C SER A 232 2.12 -17.38 28.81
N THR A 233 1.95 -18.70 28.80
CA THR A 233 3.04 -19.66 29.15
C THR A 233 3.39 -20.62 28.03
N GLY A 234 2.57 -20.71 26.98
CA GLY A 234 2.73 -21.72 25.92
C GLY A 234 2.50 -23.16 26.40
N ASN A 235 1.96 -23.35 27.61
CA ASN A 235 1.75 -24.65 28.23
C ASN A 235 0.27 -24.93 28.52
N PHE A 236 -0.09 -26.22 28.59
CA PHE A 236 -1.42 -26.60 29.09
C PHE A 236 -1.51 -26.29 30.59
N PRO A 237 -2.70 -25.90 31.08
CA PRO A 237 -2.94 -25.85 32.51
C PRO A 237 -2.82 -27.26 33.11
N ALA A 238 -2.39 -27.32 34.37
CA ALA A 238 -2.29 -28.57 35.12
C ALA A 238 -3.67 -29.21 35.40
N THR A 239 -4.74 -28.43 35.34
CA THR A 239 -6.12 -28.86 35.57
C THR A 239 -6.91 -28.97 34.27
N TRP A 240 -7.90 -29.85 34.26
CA TRP A 240 -8.88 -30.02 33.18
C TRP A 240 -10.24 -29.44 33.60
N ASP A 241 -10.93 -28.75 32.69
CA ASP A 241 -12.23 -28.13 32.93
C ASP A 241 -13.38 -29.00 32.42
N SER A 242 -14.45 -29.17 33.18
CA SER A 242 -15.60 -29.99 32.76
C SER A 242 -16.49 -29.25 31.75
N LEU A 243 -16.91 -29.92 30.66
CA LEU A 243 -17.86 -29.37 29.69
C LEU A 243 -19.26 -29.23 30.28
N VAL A 244 -19.60 -30.08 31.26
CA VAL A 244 -20.90 -30.11 31.96
C VAL A 244 -21.05 -28.92 32.89
N THR A 245 -20.02 -28.47 33.60
CA THR A 245 -20.13 -27.27 34.45
C THR A 245 -20.44 -25.98 33.68
N ARG A 246 -20.23 -25.94 32.35
CA ARG A 246 -20.69 -24.85 31.47
C ARG A 246 -21.97 -25.16 30.68
N SER A 247 -22.29 -26.42 30.34
CA SER A 247 -23.49 -26.77 29.54
C SER A 247 -24.70 -27.26 30.35
N THR A 248 -24.52 -27.81 31.55
CA THR A 248 -25.61 -28.32 32.41
C THR A 248 -26.07 -27.35 33.48
N GLN A 249 -25.52 -26.14 33.55
CA GLN A 249 -26.19 -25.05 34.29
C GLN A 249 -27.57 -24.69 33.69
N PHE A 250 -27.92 -25.21 32.50
CA PHE A 250 -29.13 -24.82 31.77
C PHE A 250 -29.96 -25.97 31.15
N THR A 251 -29.72 -27.26 31.44
CA THR A 251 -30.43 -28.36 30.74
C THR A 251 -31.18 -29.39 31.61
N THR A 252 -30.89 -29.54 32.90
CA THR A 252 -31.71 -30.37 33.83
C THR A 252 -32.53 -29.50 34.79
N MET A 253 -33.83 -29.79 34.93
CA MET A 253 -34.71 -29.16 35.92
C MET A 253 -34.78 -30.02 37.19
N THR A 254 -34.48 -29.44 38.34
CA THR A 254 -34.58 -30.10 39.65
C THR A 254 -35.96 -29.83 40.28
N ASP A 255 -36.68 -30.87 40.69
CA ASP A 255 -37.98 -30.69 41.37
C ASP A 255 -37.81 -30.09 42.78
N LEU A 256 -38.55 -29.03 43.07
CA LEU A 256 -38.60 -28.42 44.40
C LEU A 256 -39.47 -29.25 45.35
N THR A 257 -39.16 -29.17 46.64
CA THR A 257 -39.88 -29.78 47.76
C THR A 257 -40.47 -28.71 48.67
N THR A 258 -41.28 -29.13 49.64
CA THR A 258 -42.04 -28.26 50.53
C THR A 258 -41.13 -27.36 51.37
N GLY A 259 -41.46 -26.06 51.46
CA GLY A 259 -40.79 -25.12 52.38
C GLY A 259 -39.44 -24.54 51.94
N GLN A 260 -39.00 -24.77 50.70
CA GLN A 260 -37.72 -24.24 50.21
C GLN A 260 -37.78 -22.72 49.93
N ASP A 261 -36.67 -22.02 50.21
CA ASP A 261 -36.51 -20.59 49.92
C ASP A 261 -35.97 -20.38 48.50
N VAL A 262 -36.80 -19.76 47.64
CA VAL A 262 -36.47 -19.59 46.22
C VAL A 262 -35.33 -18.62 45.95
N LEU A 263 -35.08 -17.67 46.85
CA LEU A 263 -33.98 -16.71 46.71
C LEU A 263 -32.63 -17.33 47.10
N GLN A 264 -32.65 -18.40 47.92
CA GLN A 264 -31.45 -19.11 48.36
C GLN A 264 -31.09 -20.32 47.50
N LEU A 265 -31.86 -20.60 46.45
CA LEU A 265 -31.55 -21.68 45.51
C LEU A 265 -30.17 -21.47 44.84
N PRO A 266 -29.36 -22.53 44.67
CA PRO A 266 -28.16 -22.49 43.83
C PRO A 266 -28.46 -22.10 42.37
N ALA A 267 -27.41 -21.75 41.60
CA ALA A 267 -27.58 -21.53 40.17
C ALA A 267 -27.99 -22.85 39.48
N GLY A 268 -29.04 -22.77 38.67
CA GLY A 268 -29.66 -23.93 38.01
C GLY A 268 -31.10 -23.68 37.60
N ARG A 269 -31.75 -24.72 37.04
CA ARG A 269 -33.19 -24.71 36.73
C ARG A 269 -33.94 -25.63 37.67
N TYR A 270 -35.13 -25.21 38.08
CA TYR A 270 -35.98 -25.92 39.02
C TYR A 270 -37.42 -26.01 38.51
N SER A 271 -38.12 -27.08 38.90
CA SER A 271 -39.55 -27.26 38.67
C SER A 271 -40.31 -27.07 39.98
N ILE A 272 -41.51 -26.49 39.89
CA ILE A 272 -42.50 -26.54 40.96
C ILE A 272 -43.48 -27.65 40.56
N PRO A 273 -43.33 -28.89 41.06
CA PRO A 273 -44.02 -30.05 40.50
C PRO A 273 -45.51 -30.12 40.85
N THR A 274 -45.97 -29.38 41.87
CA THR A 274 -47.40 -29.28 42.23
C THR A 274 -47.74 -27.92 42.84
N ILE A 275 -49.01 -27.52 42.79
CA ILE A 275 -49.51 -26.29 43.43
C ILE A 275 -49.26 -26.27 44.95
N PRO A 276 -49.53 -27.36 45.73
CA PRO A 276 -49.24 -27.38 47.16
C PRO A 276 -47.77 -27.15 47.51
N ILE A 277 -46.85 -27.66 46.67
CA ILE A 277 -45.43 -27.40 46.85
C ILE A 277 -45.14 -25.92 46.61
N GLY A 278 -45.63 -25.34 45.51
CA GLY A 278 -45.45 -23.92 45.24
C GLY A 278 -46.03 -23.00 46.31
N ASP A 279 -47.18 -23.34 46.89
CA ASP A 279 -47.80 -22.59 47.98
C ASP A 279 -46.97 -22.60 49.26
N SER A 280 -46.16 -23.63 49.46
CA SER A 280 -45.28 -23.76 50.61
C SER A 280 -43.91 -23.08 50.46
N LEU A 281 -43.51 -22.69 49.25
CA LEU A 281 -42.20 -22.09 48.99
C LEU A 281 -42.09 -20.69 49.62
N LEU A 282 -40.92 -20.41 50.22
CA LEU A 282 -40.61 -19.13 50.87
C LEU A 282 -40.07 -18.12 49.86
N ASN A 283 -40.25 -16.82 50.13
CA ASN A 283 -39.82 -15.69 49.28
C ASN A 283 -40.33 -15.68 47.84
N MET A 284 -41.46 -16.35 47.58
CA MET A 284 -42.17 -16.31 46.31
C MET A 284 -42.79 -14.93 46.01
N PRO A 285 -42.91 -14.52 44.72
CA PRO A 285 -43.69 -13.36 44.34
C PRO A 285 -45.18 -13.58 44.63
N SER A 286 -45.94 -12.48 44.72
CA SER A 286 -47.40 -12.56 44.69
C SER A 286 -47.85 -12.94 43.29
N MET A 287 -48.13 -14.23 43.09
CA MET A 287 -48.54 -14.80 41.81
C MET A 287 -49.81 -15.65 41.98
N PRO A 288 -50.76 -15.61 41.02
CA PRO A 288 -52.05 -16.28 41.12
C PRO A 288 -51.95 -17.81 41.06
N TYR A 289 -50.90 -18.36 40.44
CA TYR A 289 -50.66 -19.80 40.35
C TYR A 289 -49.18 -20.12 40.60
N LYS A 290 -48.86 -20.69 41.76
CA LYS A 290 -47.49 -21.10 42.13
C LYS A 290 -47.15 -22.48 41.58
N PHE A 291 -47.07 -22.58 40.26
CA PHE A 291 -46.75 -23.81 39.55
C PHE A 291 -46.00 -23.42 38.28
N GLY A 292 -44.84 -24.01 37.98
CA GLY A 292 -43.97 -23.47 36.92
C GLY A 292 -42.51 -23.90 36.98
N ARG A 293 -41.66 -23.13 36.30
CA ARG A 293 -40.20 -23.24 36.28
C ARG A 293 -39.55 -22.08 37.03
N ILE A 294 -38.47 -22.35 37.76
CA ILE A 294 -37.57 -21.33 38.30
C ILE A 294 -36.20 -21.45 37.62
N ASP A 295 -35.65 -20.35 37.12
CA ASP A 295 -34.28 -20.24 36.63
C ASP A 295 -33.47 -19.37 37.59
N VAL A 296 -32.32 -19.86 38.05
CA VAL A 296 -31.38 -19.13 38.89
C VAL A 296 -30.04 -19.05 38.18
N GLY A 297 -29.51 -17.84 37.99
CA GLY A 297 -28.27 -17.64 37.23
C GLY A 297 -27.48 -16.42 37.69
N TYR A 298 -26.24 -16.34 37.20
CA TYR A 298 -25.39 -15.17 37.38
C TYR A 298 -25.23 -14.41 36.06
N THR A 299 -25.08 -13.09 36.12
CA THR A 299 -24.70 -12.28 34.95
C THR A 299 -23.24 -12.55 34.53
N ALA A 300 -22.86 -12.10 33.32
CA ALA A 300 -21.59 -12.43 32.66
C ALA A 300 -20.31 -12.05 33.45
N ASN A 301 -20.42 -11.22 34.48
CA ASN A 301 -19.34 -10.78 35.37
C ASN A 301 -19.44 -11.37 36.80
N SER A 302 -20.33 -12.34 37.03
CA SER A 302 -20.55 -13.00 38.33
C SER A 302 -21.01 -12.09 39.49
N ALA A 303 -21.25 -10.80 39.23
CA ALA A 303 -21.59 -9.83 40.27
C ALA A 303 -23.07 -9.86 40.68
N TYR A 304 -23.95 -10.41 39.84
CA TYR A 304 -25.40 -10.36 40.07
C TYR A 304 -26.00 -11.77 40.10
N LYS A 305 -26.80 -12.08 41.12
CA LYS A 305 -27.64 -13.28 41.16
C LYS A 305 -29.05 -12.90 40.71
N GLU A 306 -29.60 -13.62 39.73
CA GLU A 306 -30.98 -13.45 39.24
C GLU A 306 -31.78 -14.73 39.56
N VAL A 307 -33.02 -14.55 40.05
CA VAL A 307 -34.03 -15.60 40.16
C VAL A 307 -35.21 -15.20 39.29
N ARG A 308 -35.61 -16.08 38.39
CA ARG A 308 -36.71 -15.89 37.43
C ARG A 308 -37.72 -17.02 37.57
N ILE A 309 -39.00 -16.67 37.69
CA ILE A 309 -40.10 -17.63 37.76
C ILE A 309 -40.98 -17.48 36.52
N THR A 310 -41.21 -18.61 35.86
CA THR A 310 -42.11 -18.75 34.70
C THR A 310 -43.24 -19.71 35.09
N PRO A 311 -44.44 -19.20 35.40
CA PRO A 311 -45.59 -20.05 35.72
C PRO A 311 -45.97 -20.95 34.54
N TYR A 312 -46.49 -22.14 34.82
CA TYR A 312 -47.14 -23.00 33.83
C TYR A 312 -48.66 -22.79 33.89
N GLY A 313 -49.27 -22.43 32.76
CA GLY A 313 -50.72 -22.31 32.63
C GLY A 313 -51.20 -20.98 32.05
N ARG A 314 -52.31 -20.44 32.60
CA ARG A 314 -53.01 -19.25 32.08
C ARG A 314 -52.32 -17.93 32.42
N ASP A 315 -51.40 -17.95 33.37
CA ASP A 315 -50.57 -16.80 33.72
C ASP A 315 -49.43 -16.66 32.69
N LYS A 316 -49.42 -15.53 31.98
CA LYS A 316 -48.41 -15.22 30.95
C LYS A 316 -47.28 -14.34 31.46
N PHE A 317 -47.31 -13.93 32.74
CA PHE A 317 -46.31 -13.05 33.32
C PHE A 317 -45.04 -13.80 33.72
N LEU A 318 -43.91 -13.08 33.67
CA LEU A 318 -42.62 -13.53 34.15
C LEU A 318 -42.25 -12.73 35.41
N TYR A 319 -41.78 -13.40 36.45
CA TYR A 319 -41.41 -12.75 37.71
C TYR A 319 -39.90 -12.84 37.90
N VAL A 320 -39.23 -11.71 38.17
CA VAL A 320 -37.77 -11.65 38.30
C VAL A 320 -37.38 -10.90 39.57
N ASN A 321 -36.40 -11.42 40.30
CA ASN A 321 -35.76 -10.73 41.42
C ASN A 321 -34.23 -10.83 41.27
N LYS A 322 -33.52 -9.75 41.59
CA LYS A 322 -32.06 -9.62 41.38
C LYS A 322 -31.37 -9.24 42.69
N SER A 323 -30.15 -9.72 42.90
CA SER A 323 -29.27 -9.31 44.00
C SER A 323 -27.96 -8.75 43.45
N TYR A 324 -27.58 -7.54 43.90
CA TYR A 324 -26.44 -6.77 43.38
C TYR A 324 -25.09 -7.16 44.02
N GLU A 325 -25.12 -7.75 45.21
CA GLU A 325 -23.98 -8.25 45.99
C GLU A 325 -24.57 -9.29 46.96
N SER A 326 -23.84 -10.36 47.30
CA SER A 326 -24.34 -11.55 48.01
C SER A 326 -25.15 -11.23 49.30
N GLY A 327 -26.46 -10.98 49.16
CA GLY A 327 -27.39 -10.84 50.29
C GLY A 327 -28.56 -9.86 50.14
N VAL A 328 -28.48 -8.82 49.29
CA VAL A 328 -29.54 -7.80 49.18
C VAL A 328 -30.37 -8.02 47.92
N TRP A 329 -31.69 -8.20 48.05
CA TRP A 329 -32.60 -8.43 46.93
C TRP A 329 -33.38 -7.18 46.54
N SER A 330 -33.50 -6.94 45.24
CA SER A 330 -34.18 -5.77 44.66
C SER A 330 -35.71 -5.81 44.76
N GLY A 331 -36.27 -6.99 45.05
CA GLY A 331 -37.72 -7.23 45.05
C GLY A 331 -38.20 -7.82 43.73
N TRP A 332 -39.41 -8.36 43.75
CA TRP A 332 -39.99 -9.02 42.58
C TRP A 332 -40.56 -8.02 41.58
N VAL A 333 -40.08 -8.08 40.34
CA VAL A 333 -40.55 -7.32 39.19
C VAL A 333 -41.33 -8.24 38.24
N ILE A 334 -42.42 -7.74 37.67
CA ILE A 334 -43.35 -8.50 36.82
C ILE A 334 -43.23 -8.01 35.37
N PHE A 335 -42.98 -8.94 34.45
CA PHE A 335 -42.93 -8.69 33.01
C PHE A 335 -44.09 -9.38 32.31
N LYS A 336 -44.61 -8.73 31.26
CA LYS A 336 -45.77 -9.24 30.50
C LYS A 336 -45.42 -10.47 29.65
N ASP A 337 -44.18 -10.57 29.20
CA ASP A 337 -43.65 -11.66 28.39
C ASP A 337 -42.11 -11.62 28.35
N SER A 338 -41.51 -12.63 27.71
CA SER A 338 -40.06 -12.70 27.51
C SER A 338 -39.50 -11.59 26.62
N ALA A 339 -40.32 -10.95 25.77
CA ALA A 339 -39.89 -9.87 24.90
C ALA A 339 -39.75 -8.53 25.65
N THR A 340 -40.66 -8.24 26.59
CA THR A 340 -40.60 -7.07 27.49
C THR A 340 -39.47 -7.22 28.50
N TYR A 341 -39.24 -8.43 29.03
CA TYR A 341 -38.02 -8.71 29.80
C TYR A 341 -36.76 -8.49 28.96
N LYS A 342 -36.72 -9.00 27.70
CA LYS A 342 -35.58 -8.80 26.81
C LYS A 342 -35.33 -7.31 26.50
N ALA A 343 -36.37 -6.52 26.28
CA ALA A 343 -36.25 -5.09 26.02
C ALA A 343 -35.65 -4.33 27.23
N GLU A 344 -36.05 -4.69 28.46
CA GLU A 344 -35.48 -4.09 29.67
C GLU A 344 -34.07 -4.63 29.97
N TYR A 345 -33.81 -5.90 29.67
CA TYR A 345 -32.49 -6.53 29.77
C TYR A 345 -31.49 -5.92 28.77
N ASP A 346 -31.89 -5.68 27.52
CA ASP A 346 -31.08 -5.01 26.49
C ASP A 346 -30.77 -3.54 26.89
N LEU A 347 -31.70 -2.88 27.60
CA LEU A 347 -31.47 -1.56 28.20
C LEU A 347 -30.49 -1.59 29.39
N ALA A 348 -30.43 -2.70 30.13
CA ALA A 348 -29.55 -2.90 31.29
C ALA A 348 -28.16 -3.48 30.94
N TYR A 349 -28.02 -4.21 29.84
CA TYR A 349 -26.78 -4.87 29.40
C TYR A 349 -25.90 -4.03 28.47
N THR A 350 -26.38 -2.87 28.04
CA THR A 350 -25.49 -1.86 27.49
C THR A 350 -24.84 -1.16 28.66
N ALA A 351 -23.52 -1.22 28.78
CA ALA A 351 -22.70 -0.41 29.68
C ALA A 351 -22.81 1.09 29.32
N LYS A 352 -24.02 1.63 29.38
CA LYS A 352 -24.37 2.99 29.05
C LYS A 352 -24.08 3.91 30.22
N SER A 353 -23.97 3.44 31.46
CA SER A 353 -23.56 4.31 32.57
C SER A 353 -22.08 4.63 32.50
N GLU A 354 -21.18 3.66 32.37
CA GLU A 354 -19.73 3.95 32.25
C GLU A 354 -19.38 4.60 30.92
N LEU A 355 -19.97 4.14 29.80
CA LEU A 355 -19.76 4.77 28.51
C LEU A 355 -20.48 6.12 28.43
N ALA A 356 -21.67 6.34 29.00
CA ALA A 356 -22.28 7.67 29.02
C ALA A 356 -21.71 8.58 30.11
N PHE A 357 -21.05 8.07 31.15
CA PHE A 357 -20.29 8.90 32.09
C PHE A 357 -18.93 9.25 31.49
N ALA A 358 -18.28 8.33 30.78
CA ALA A 358 -17.07 8.60 29.99
C ALA A 358 -17.38 9.48 28.77
N ILE A 359 -18.49 9.27 28.07
CA ILE A 359 -18.97 10.14 26.99
C ILE A 359 -19.48 11.44 27.56
N SER A 360 -20.20 11.51 28.69
CA SER A 360 -20.60 12.80 29.28
C SER A 360 -19.42 13.53 29.89
N ALA A 361 -18.39 12.85 30.40
CA ALA A 361 -17.15 13.46 30.86
C ALA A 361 -16.27 13.89 29.69
N ALA A 362 -16.17 13.08 28.62
CA ALA A 362 -15.49 13.46 27.38
C ALA A 362 -16.24 14.58 26.66
N LEU A 363 -17.56 14.50 26.58
CA LEU A 363 -18.45 15.53 26.03
C LEU A 363 -18.35 16.77 26.90
N ASN A 364 -18.44 16.72 28.23
CA ASN A 364 -18.18 17.88 29.10
C ASN A 364 -16.76 18.43 28.92
N ASN A 365 -15.74 17.59 28.74
CA ASN A 365 -14.37 18.02 28.44
C ASN A 365 -14.23 18.67 27.05
N ILE A 366 -15.15 18.39 26.12
CA ILE A 366 -15.19 18.91 24.74
C ILE A 366 -16.18 20.08 24.60
N THR A 367 -17.22 20.16 25.44
CA THR A 367 -18.40 21.02 25.29
C THR A 367 -18.61 22.00 26.44
N GLN A 368 -17.61 22.31 27.28
CA GLN A 368 -17.74 23.44 28.23
C GLN A 368 -18.06 24.73 27.47
N ASP A 369 -19.34 25.01 27.23
CA ASP A 369 -19.82 26.10 26.36
C ASP A 369 -19.33 27.47 26.86
N LYS A 370 -19.05 27.58 28.17
CA LYS A 370 -18.46 28.77 28.80
C LYS A 370 -17.06 29.08 28.26
N TYR A 371 -16.23 28.09 27.96
CA TYR A 371 -14.83 28.30 27.59
C TYR A 371 -14.48 27.89 26.16
N PHE A 372 -15.11 26.85 25.59
CA PHE A 372 -14.74 26.28 24.28
C PHE A 372 -15.44 26.89 23.05
N GLY A 373 -15.98 28.11 23.16
CA GLY A 373 -16.26 28.95 21.97
C GLY A 373 -17.69 29.29 21.64
N LYS A 374 -18.59 29.30 22.63
CA LYS A 374 -19.94 29.86 22.44
C LYS A 374 -20.29 31.00 23.37
N GLN A 375 -19.48 31.30 24.40
CA GLN A 375 -19.79 32.41 25.31
C GLN A 375 -19.71 33.77 24.61
N PHE A 376 -18.65 34.05 23.86
CA PHE A 376 -18.41 35.40 23.30
C PHE A 376 -18.69 35.44 21.80
N THR A 377 -19.40 36.47 21.37
CA THR A 377 -19.54 36.87 19.97
C THR A 377 -18.20 37.36 19.41
N VAL A 378 -18.09 37.41 18.08
CA VAL A 378 -16.87 37.92 17.39
C VAL A 378 -16.54 39.35 17.83
N SER A 379 -17.55 40.21 18.01
CA SER A 379 -17.37 41.59 18.51
C SER A 379 -16.84 41.62 19.95
N GLU A 380 -17.34 40.75 20.83
CA GLU A 380 -16.90 40.68 22.23
C GLU A 380 -15.46 40.16 22.37
N LEU A 381 -15.03 39.26 21.50
CA LEU A 381 -13.63 38.80 21.43
C LEU A 381 -12.68 39.87 20.89
N THR A 382 -13.16 40.73 19.98
CA THR A 382 -12.33 41.74 19.32
C THR A 382 -11.96 42.89 20.25
N GLY A 383 -12.86 43.28 21.16
CA GLY A 383 -12.67 44.42 22.05
C GLY A 383 -12.88 45.78 21.37
N SER A 384 -13.06 46.86 22.14
CA SER A 384 -13.37 48.20 21.61
C SER A 384 -12.27 49.24 21.83
N ALA A 385 -11.43 49.07 22.85
CA ALA A 385 -10.35 49.97 23.20
C ALA A 385 -9.02 49.21 23.39
N LEU A 386 -7.89 49.90 23.23
CA LEU A 386 -6.54 49.33 23.33
C LEU A 386 -5.89 49.67 24.66
N TRP A 387 -5.31 48.67 25.31
CA TRP A 387 -4.39 48.81 26.42
C TRP A 387 -2.97 48.42 26.00
N ASN A 388 -2.01 49.33 26.16
CA ASN A 388 -0.65 49.21 25.62
C ASN A 388 0.42 49.76 26.57
N THR A 389 0.22 49.67 27.89
CA THR A 389 1.13 50.27 28.88
C THR A 389 1.82 49.26 29.79
N SER A 390 1.44 47.98 29.76
CA SER A 390 1.85 46.99 30.75
C SER A 390 2.68 45.85 30.14
N PRO A 391 3.88 45.54 30.67
CA PRO A 391 4.67 44.38 30.22
C PRO A 391 4.06 43.02 30.60
N TYR A 392 3.24 43.00 31.64
CA TYR A 392 2.50 41.83 32.07
C TYR A 392 1.03 42.04 31.80
N VAL A 393 0.40 41.09 31.11
CA VAL A 393 -1.03 41.11 30.79
C VAL A 393 -1.61 39.73 31.03
N GLY A 394 -2.81 39.66 31.59
CA GLY A 394 -3.43 38.39 31.93
C GLY A 394 -4.94 38.43 32.01
N TYR A 395 -5.50 37.25 32.26
CA TYR A 395 -6.93 37.01 32.38
C TYR A 395 -7.22 36.23 33.65
N ASN A 396 -8.38 36.46 34.25
CA ASN A 396 -8.84 35.76 35.44
C ASN A 396 -10.29 35.33 35.30
N ASN A 397 -10.60 34.14 35.81
CA ASN A 397 -11.97 33.65 35.92
C ASN A 397 -12.08 32.54 36.99
N ASN A 398 -13.25 31.92 37.12
CA ASN A 398 -13.49 30.72 37.90
C ASN A 398 -13.89 29.58 36.97
N SER A 399 -13.22 28.44 37.10
CA SER A 399 -13.38 27.26 36.24
C SER A 399 -14.79 26.64 36.23
N GLY A 400 -15.66 27.00 37.18
CA GLY A 400 -17.03 26.49 37.25
C GLY A 400 -17.13 25.01 37.57
N ALA A 401 -18.34 24.46 37.63
CA ALA A 401 -18.60 23.13 38.19
C ALA A 401 -17.91 21.96 37.44
N GLY A 402 -17.46 22.18 36.21
CA GLY A 402 -16.77 21.17 35.39
C GLY A 402 -15.24 21.24 35.41
N GLY A 403 -14.63 22.23 36.08
CA GLY A 403 -13.20 22.53 35.91
C GLY A 403 -12.91 23.12 34.53
N VAL A 404 -11.65 23.29 34.13
CA VAL A 404 -11.29 23.62 32.74
C VAL A 404 -9.94 23.04 32.35
N ASN A 405 -9.84 22.48 31.14
CA ASN A 405 -8.61 21.99 30.55
C ASN A 405 -8.33 22.77 29.26
N PHE A 406 -7.13 23.29 29.02
CA PHE A 406 -6.83 24.05 27.80
C PHE A 406 -5.34 24.04 27.43
N ASN A 407 -5.03 24.21 26.16
CA ASN A 407 -3.67 24.40 25.64
C ASN A 407 -3.59 25.46 24.53
N TYR A 408 -4.73 26.06 24.19
CA TYR A 408 -4.85 27.21 23.30
C TYR A 408 -5.71 28.26 23.98
N ILE A 409 -5.50 29.51 23.58
CA ILE A 409 -6.28 30.66 24.05
C ILE A 409 -6.63 31.50 22.83
N LYS A 410 -7.89 31.92 22.69
CA LYS A 410 -8.30 32.88 21.67
C LYS A 410 -8.65 34.21 22.31
N ALA A 411 -7.84 35.23 22.04
CA ALA A 411 -7.96 36.57 22.60
C ALA A 411 -7.34 37.62 21.66
N ASN A 412 -7.77 38.88 21.74
CA ASN A 412 -7.15 39.97 20.99
C ASN A 412 -6.01 40.61 21.81
N MET A 413 -4.86 39.96 21.81
CA MET A 413 -3.63 40.43 22.44
C MET A 413 -2.41 40.12 21.56
N TRP A 414 -1.39 40.99 21.58
CA TRP A 414 -0.17 40.82 20.78
C TRP A 414 1.04 41.53 21.39
N CYS A 415 2.24 41.03 21.09
CA CYS A 415 3.51 41.70 21.37
C CYS A 415 4.11 42.18 20.05
N THR A 416 4.41 43.47 19.89
CA THR A 416 4.92 44.01 18.60
C THR A 416 6.29 43.46 18.19
N THR A 417 6.96 42.74 19.08
CA THR A 417 8.26 42.10 18.85
C THR A 417 8.07 40.59 18.82
N ALA A 418 8.61 39.94 17.78
CA ALA A 418 8.67 38.49 17.72
C ALA A 418 9.75 37.97 18.68
N GLU A 419 9.36 37.63 19.91
CA GLU A 419 10.22 37.04 20.94
C GLU A 419 9.45 36.00 21.77
N PRO A 420 10.14 35.12 22.52
CA PRO A 420 9.48 34.16 23.40
C PRO A 420 8.59 34.85 24.42
N ILE A 421 7.32 34.42 24.49
CA ILE A 421 6.36 34.90 25.48
C ILE A 421 6.19 33.84 26.55
N GLN A 422 6.60 34.16 27.77
CA GLN A 422 6.41 33.31 28.94
C GLN A 422 4.97 33.47 29.46
N TYR A 423 4.41 32.39 29.99
CA TYR A 423 3.15 32.44 30.71
C TYR A 423 3.25 31.76 32.08
N ARG A 424 2.38 32.19 33.00
CA ARG A 424 2.16 31.57 34.31
C ARG A 424 0.68 31.46 34.59
N VAL A 425 0.29 30.34 35.21
CA VAL A 425 -1.08 30.08 35.68
C VAL A 425 -1.05 29.83 37.18
N TYR A 426 -1.95 30.50 37.88
CA TYR A 426 -2.17 30.37 39.32
C TYR A 426 -3.64 30.03 39.56
N TYR A 427 -3.93 29.12 40.47
CA TYR A 427 -5.32 28.80 40.82
C TYR A 427 -5.51 28.52 42.32
N GLY A 428 -6.77 28.48 42.75
CA GLY A 428 -7.17 28.12 44.11
C GLY A 428 -6.62 29.10 45.14
N ALA A 429 -5.99 28.58 46.19
CA ALA A 429 -5.47 29.38 47.31
C ALA A 429 -4.40 30.41 46.91
N LYS A 430 -3.84 30.31 45.69
CA LYS A 430 -2.84 31.26 45.18
C LYS A 430 -3.45 32.54 44.60
N VAL A 431 -4.77 32.54 44.35
CA VAL A 431 -5.52 33.64 43.76
C VAL A 431 -6.43 34.30 44.79
N GLN A 432 -6.25 35.61 44.99
CA GLN A 432 -7.15 36.43 45.80
C GLN A 432 -8.23 37.04 44.91
N THR A 433 -9.49 36.82 45.25
CA THR A 433 -10.64 37.33 44.48
C THR A 433 -11.33 38.48 45.20
N ASP A 434 -11.66 39.54 44.47
CA ASP A 434 -12.58 40.59 44.90
C ASP A 434 -13.63 40.88 43.81
N PHE A 435 -14.38 41.98 43.95
CA PHE A 435 -15.41 42.37 42.99
C PHE A 435 -14.87 42.75 41.61
N ARG A 436 -13.58 43.03 41.46
CA ARG A 436 -12.91 43.37 40.20
C ARG A 436 -12.44 42.11 39.47
N GLY A 437 -12.12 41.05 40.21
CA GLY A 437 -11.65 39.77 39.66
C GLY A 437 -10.62 39.09 40.54
N GLY A 438 -9.86 38.15 39.96
CA GLY A 438 -8.75 37.45 40.62
C GLY A 438 -7.42 38.20 40.46
N SER A 439 -6.62 38.26 41.53
CA SER A 439 -5.24 38.77 41.56
C SER A 439 -4.31 37.73 42.21
N VAL A 440 -3.00 37.83 41.99
CA VAL A 440 -2.03 36.91 42.60
C VAL A 440 -1.34 37.63 43.76
N LEU A 441 -1.36 37.02 44.94
CA LEU A 441 -0.62 37.53 46.10
C LEU A 441 0.88 37.58 45.80
N GLN A 442 1.57 38.65 46.20
CA GLN A 442 3.00 38.83 45.92
C GLN A 442 3.86 37.62 46.34
N ALA A 443 3.53 37.01 47.49
CA ALA A 443 4.22 35.83 48.02
C ALA A 443 4.12 34.61 47.08
N ASN A 444 3.08 34.54 46.24
CA ASN A 444 2.80 33.40 45.37
C ASN A 444 3.32 33.61 43.94
N VAL A 445 3.76 34.81 43.56
CA VAL A 445 4.13 35.11 42.16
C VAL A 445 5.23 34.19 41.64
N ASN A 446 6.17 33.77 42.50
CA ASN A 446 7.23 32.82 42.14
C ASN A 446 6.84 31.33 42.22
N SER A 447 5.61 31.01 42.61
CA SER A 447 5.12 29.64 42.73
C SER A 447 3.86 29.41 41.88
N PRO A 448 3.96 29.54 40.54
CA PRO A 448 2.83 29.21 39.68
C PRO A 448 2.48 27.73 39.76
N ASP A 449 1.22 27.39 39.47
CA ASP A 449 0.82 25.98 39.32
C ASP A 449 1.26 25.43 37.96
N TYR A 450 1.25 26.29 36.93
CA TYR A 450 1.86 26.00 35.64
C TYR A 450 2.66 27.19 35.13
N SER A 451 3.78 26.92 34.48
CA SER A 451 4.56 27.91 33.76
C SER A 451 5.17 27.31 32.51
N GLY A 452 5.34 28.14 31.49
CA GLY A 452 5.96 27.70 30.23
C GLY A 452 6.19 28.84 29.27
N ILE A 453 6.52 28.49 28.03
CA ILE A 453 6.70 29.43 26.92
C ILE A 453 5.61 29.16 25.89
N CYS A 454 4.94 30.20 25.41
CA CYS A 454 3.96 30.07 24.34
C CYS A 454 4.68 29.59 23.06
N LYS A 455 4.14 28.55 22.41
CA LYS A 455 4.62 28.10 21.10
C LYS A 455 4.34 29.11 20.01
N THR A 456 3.19 29.77 20.09
CA THR A 456 2.81 30.87 19.21
C THR A 456 2.14 31.97 20.02
N PHE A 457 2.45 33.22 19.67
CA PHE A 457 1.84 34.40 20.25
C PHE A 457 1.72 35.49 19.16
N PRO A 458 0.58 36.20 19.05
CA PRO A 458 0.38 37.19 17.99
C PRO A 458 1.38 38.35 18.06
N VAL A 459 1.79 38.84 16.89
CA VAL A 459 2.77 39.94 16.76
C VAL A 459 2.19 41.28 16.31
N ALA A 460 0.91 41.30 15.91
CA ALA A 460 0.21 42.49 15.45
C ALA A 460 -1.30 42.37 15.75
N ASP A 461 -2.00 43.52 15.73
CA ASP A 461 -3.46 43.56 15.75
C ASP A 461 -4.01 43.33 14.33
N LEU A 462 -4.78 42.27 14.13
CA LEU A 462 -5.44 41.95 12.86
C LEU A 462 -6.91 42.38 12.85
N GLY A 463 -7.35 43.19 13.83
CA GLY A 463 -8.74 43.60 13.98
C GLY A 463 -9.67 42.47 14.43
N ALA A 464 -9.11 41.37 14.95
CA ALA A 464 -9.84 40.20 15.44
C ALA A 464 -9.04 39.45 16.51
N ALA A 465 -9.73 38.68 17.35
CA ALA A 465 -9.06 37.79 18.31
C ALA A 465 -8.29 36.67 17.61
N GLN A 466 -7.07 36.44 18.06
CA GLN A 466 -6.11 35.50 17.49
C GLN A 466 -5.83 34.36 18.47
N GLU A 467 -5.29 33.26 17.96
CA GLU A 467 -4.95 32.11 18.79
C GLU A 467 -3.53 32.20 19.34
N ILE A 468 -3.39 31.88 20.62
CA ILE A 468 -2.14 31.74 21.37
C ILE A 468 -2.02 30.26 21.73
N GLN A 469 -0.91 29.63 21.35
CA GLN A 469 -0.65 28.23 21.65
C GLN A 469 0.29 28.10 22.86
N LEU A 470 -0.11 27.32 23.85
CA LEU A 470 0.72 26.97 25.01
C LEU A 470 1.57 25.73 24.72
N ASP A 471 2.69 25.58 25.43
CA ASP A 471 3.59 24.43 25.31
C ASP A 471 3.06 23.15 25.99
N GLN A 472 2.10 23.27 26.91
CA GLN A 472 1.49 22.15 27.63
C GLN A 472 -0.03 22.31 27.79
N VAL A 473 -0.70 21.23 28.20
CA VAL A 473 -2.11 21.25 28.61
C VAL A 473 -2.19 21.70 30.08
N ILE A 474 -3.01 22.71 30.33
CA ILE A 474 -3.31 23.26 31.65
C ILE A 474 -4.64 22.67 32.14
N SER A 475 -4.66 22.14 33.36
CA SER A 475 -5.84 21.56 33.99
C SER A 475 -6.17 22.30 35.30
N ILE A 476 -7.33 22.94 35.36
CA ILE A 476 -7.81 23.67 36.53
C ILE A 476 -9.00 22.91 37.14
N PRO A 477 -8.95 22.55 38.44
CA PRO A 477 -10.04 21.82 39.09
C PRO A 477 -11.38 22.56 39.06
N PRO A 478 -12.52 21.88 39.24
CA PRO A 478 -13.84 22.52 39.37
C PRO A 478 -13.93 23.62 40.44
N ASN A 479 -14.78 24.61 40.19
CA ASN A 479 -15.14 25.73 41.08
C ASN A 479 -13.94 26.51 41.63
N THR A 480 -12.85 26.57 40.87
CA THR A 480 -11.56 27.10 41.32
C THR A 480 -11.26 28.43 40.62
N PRO A 481 -11.00 29.53 41.37
CA PRO A 481 -10.56 30.79 40.78
C PRO A 481 -9.14 30.63 40.22
N PHE A 482 -8.86 31.27 39.08
CA PHE A 482 -7.56 31.21 38.43
C PHE A 482 -7.17 32.52 37.76
N VAL A 483 -5.86 32.71 37.56
CA VAL A 483 -5.23 33.83 36.86
C VAL A 483 -4.19 33.27 35.88
N ILE A 484 -4.25 33.70 34.62
CA ILE A 484 -3.26 33.42 33.56
C ILE A 484 -2.57 34.74 33.22
N VAL A 485 -1.24 34.78 33.21
CA VAL A 485 -0.46 36.00 32.89
C VAL A 485 0.62 35.69 31.87
N PHE A 486 0.78 36.58 30.90
CA PHE A 486 1.81 36.57 29.88
C PHE A 486 2.81 37.69 30.12
N ARG A 487 4.06 37.44 29.72
CA ARG A 487 5.17 38.40 29.74
C ARG A 487 6.17 38.02 28.65
N SER A 488 6.67 39.00 27.91
CA SER A 488 7.77 38.75 26.98
C SER A 488 9.09 38.54 27.73
N GLU A 489 9.98 37.74 27.16
CA GLU A 489 11.29 37.43 27.76
C GLU A 489 12.07 38.70 28.10
N THR A 490 12.09 39.69 27.20
CA THR A 490 12.77 40.98 27.41
C THR A 490 11.90 42.09 28.03
N ILE A 491 10.74 41.75 28.62
CA ILE A 491 9.85 42.67 29.37
C ILE A 491 9.32 43.81 28.46
N LYS A 492 8.89 43.47 27.26
CA LYS A 492 8.19 44.37 26.34
C LYS A 492 6.72 44.45 26.69
N ILE A 493 6.11 45.55 26.25
CA ILE A 493 4.69 45.80 26.40
C ILE A 493 3.90 44.74 25.63
N ILE A 494 2.94 44.10 26.31
CA ILE A 494 1.93 43.26 25.68
C ILE A 494 0.68 44.11 25.52
N ASN A 495 0.19 44.19 24.29
CA ASN A 495 -1.02 44.92 23.95
C ASN A 495 -2.22 44.00 24.13
N LEU A 496 -3.34 44.53 24.63
CA LEU A 496 -4.62 43.82 24.64
C LEU A 496 -5.79 44.76 24.32
N ARG A 497 -6.90 44.19 23.86
CA ARG A 497 -8.17 44.92 23.74
C ARG A 497 -9.07 44.73 24.97
N TYR A 498 -9.86 45.76 25.28
CA TYR A 498 -10.82 45.78 26.41
C TYR A 498 -12.10 46.55 26.06
N PHE A 499 -13.08 46.59 26.97
CA PHE A 499 -14.30 47.39 26.89
C PHE A 499 -14.44 48.39 28.05
N GLY A 500 -14.99 49.57 27.77
CA GLY A 500 -15.31 50.56 28.80
C GLY A 500 -16.52 50.20 29.68
N THR A 501 -17.36 49.25 29.25
CA THR A 501 -18.56 48.79 29.97
C THR A 501 -18.88 47.36 29.54
N ALA A 502 -19.36 46.53 30.47
CA ALA A 502 -19.78 45.17 30.17
C ALA A 502 -21.09 45.21 29.36
N THR A 503 -21.12 44.52 28.22
CA THR A 503 -22.31 44.34 27.37
C THR A 503 -22.38 42.89 26.91
N GLY A 504 -23.58 42.40 26.62
CA GLY A 504 -23.79 41.02 26.15
C GLY A 504 -23.32 39.96 27.16
N ASN A 505 -22.44 39.07 26.71
CA ASN A 505 -21.92 37.92 27.45
C ASN A 505 -20.63 38.20 28.24
N LEU A 506 -20.13 39.44 28.20
CA LEU A 506 -18.94 39.85 28.95
C LEU A 506 -19.22 39.84 30.46
N GLU A 507 -18.32 39.22 31.22
CA GLU A 507 -18.37 39.27 32.68
C GLU A 507 -17.87 40.63 33.19
N SER A 508 -18.49 41.18 34.24
CA SER A 508 -18.04 42.42 34.91
C SER A 508 -16.74 42.21 35.68
N ARG A 509 -15.65 41.85 34.99
CA ARG A 509 -14.31 41.56 35.54
C ARG A 509 -13.21 42.27 34.76
N GLY A 510 -12.22 42.75 35.50
CA GLY A 510 -11.01 43.35 34.95
C GLY A 510 -10.08 42.29 34.40
N PHE A 511 -9.02 42.73 33.73
CA PHE A 511 -7.91 41.88 33.30
C PHE A 511 -6.71 42.09 34.22
N ASN A 512 -5.73 41.19 34.17
CA ASN A 512 -4.56 41.29 35.04
C ASN A 512 -3.45 42.08 34.38
N ILE A 513 -2.77 42.93 35.15
CA ILE A 513 -1.62 43.70 34.68
C ILE A 513 -0.53 43.81 35.76
N SER A 514 0.68 44.10 35.30
CA SER A 514 1.75 44.65 36.13
C SER A 514 2.57 45.61 35.26
N SER A 515 2.88 46.79 35.81
CA SER A 515 3.77 47.78 35.19
C SER A 515 5.24 47.56 35.58
N SER A 516 5.54 46.50 36.32
CA SER A 516 6.89 46.19 36.77
C SER A 516 7.81 45.93 35.58
N THR A 517 9.01 46.49 35.65
CA THR A 517 10.13 46.20 34.73
C THR A 517 11.05 45.12 35.28
N ALA A 518 10.74 44.55 36.46
CA ALA A 518 11.47 43.44 37.04
C ALA A 518 10.95 42.10 36.50
N ASP A 519 11.78 41.06 36.62
CA ASP A 519 11.36 39.68 36.41
C ASP A 519 10.23 39.28 37.38
N TRP A 520 9.59 38.13 37.16
CA TRP A 520 8.36 37.70 37.82
C TRP A 520 8.31 38.00 39.33
N GLY A 521 9.36 37.69 40.09
CA GLY A 521 9.39 37.88 41.55
C GLY A 521 9.15 39.32 42.03
N GLY A 522 9.34 40.32 41.16
CA GLY A 522 9.06 41.74 41.42
C GLY A 522 7.80 42.27 40.73
N ALA A 523 6.98 41.42 40.09
CA ALA A 523 5.76 41.83 39.40
C ALA A 523 4.53 41.68 40.30
N GLY A 524 3.90 42.80 40.67
CA GLY A 524 2.62 42.79 41.36
C GLY A 524 1.47 42.52 40.41
N ILE A 525 1.11 41.24 40.21
CA ILE A 525 0.03 40.82 39.31
C ILE A 525 -1.32 41.21 39.91
N SER A 526 -1.79 42.39 39.53
CA SER A 526 -3.03 43.00 40.02
C SER A 526 -4.12 42.88 38.99
N VAL A 527 -5.38 42.87 39.42
CA VAL A 527 -6.52 43.04 38.51
C VAL A 527 -6.78 44.54 38.29
N THR A 528 -7.08 44.94 37.06
CA THR A 528 -7.44 46.32 36.72
C THR A 528 -8.73 46.76 37.43
N SER A 529 -8.98 48.07 37.47
CA SER A 529 -10.18 48.60 38.10
C SER A 529 -11.45 48.17 37.37
N ILE A 530 -12.44 47.71 38.13
CA ILE A 530 -13.84 47.84 37.77
C ILE A 530 -14.51 48.50 38.95
N PRO A 531 -14.97 49.75 38.83
CA PRO A 531 -16.40 49.87 38.59
C PRO A 531 -16.91 51.11 37.82
N ASN A 532 -18.11 50.98 37.22
CA ASN A 532 -19.18 51.99 37.44
C ASN A 532 -20.63 51.50 37.19
N PRO A 533 -21.59 51.80 38.11
CA PRO A 533 -21.35 52.28 39.47
C PRO A 533 -20.76 51.14 40.31
N PRO A 534 -19.97 51.43 41.35
CA PRO A 534 -20.52 52.21 42.44
C PRO A 534 -20.33 53.73 42.49
N THR A 535 -19.39 54.40 41.77
CA THR A 535 -19.43 55.89 41.51
C THR A 535 -18.24 56.48 40.69
N THR A 536 -17.58 55.72 39.80
CA THR A 536 -16.66 56.23 38.72
C THR A 536 -15.33 56.89 39.22
N PRO A 537 -14.27 57.10 38.39
CA PRO A 537 -14.17 56.99 36.94
C PRO A 537 -12.93 56.22 36.42
N THR A 538 -13.13 54.96 36.06
CA THR A 538 -12.63 54.29 34.83
C THR A 538 -12.95 52.79 34.95
N ALA A 539 -13.87 52.31 34.11
CA ALA A 539 -14.31 50.91 34.09
C ALA A 539 -13.61 50.17 32.94
N TYR A 540 -12.74 49.22 33.28
CA TYR A 540 -12.04 48.39 32.30
C TYR A 540 -12.54 46.96 32.40
N VAL A 541 -13.37 46.56 31.44
CA VAL A 541 -13.88 45.20 31.31
C VAL A 541 -13.02 44.42 30.33
N SER A 542 -12.57 43.23 30.72
CA SER A 542 -11.79 42.36 29.84
C SER A 542 -12.56 42.04 28.57
N ALA A 543 -11.92 42.14 27.40
CA ALA A 543 -12.49 41.57 26.17
C ALA A 543 -12.61 40.04 26.30
N GLY A 544 -13.44 39.43 25.45
CA GLY A 544 -13.65 37.98 25.48
C GLY A 544 -12.32 37.22 25.43
N PHE A 545 -12.16 36.27 26.34
CA PHE A 545 -10.95 35.46 26.49
C PHE A 545 -11.33 33.99 26.55
N GLN A 546 -11.11 33.29 25.45
CA GLN A 546 -11.64 31.95 25.22
C GLN A 546 -10.56 30.90 25.43
N LEU A 547 -10.81 29.92 26.29
CA LEU A 547 -9.88 28.82 26.56
C LEU A 547 -10.21 27.64 25.64
N LEU A 548 -9.22 27.12 24.93
CA LEU A 548 -9.37 26.10 23.90
C LEU A 548 -8.54 24.87 24.26
N LEU A 549 -9.15 23.68 24.18
CA LEU A 549 -8.45 22.41 24.29
C LEU A 549 -8.36 21.79 22.90
N LYS A 550 -7.18 21.89 22.28
CA LYS A 550 -6.84 21.18 21.06
C LYS A 550 -6.00 19.97 21.46
N LEU A 551 -6.62 18.80 21.58
CA LEU A 551 -5.88 17.58 21.88
C LEU A 551 -4.94 17.25 20.72
N SER A 552 -3.64 17.15 20.99
CA SER A 552 -2.73 16.44 20.09
C SER A 552 -3.20 14.99 20.09
N ASN A 553 -3.71 14.52 18.97
CA ASN A 553 -4.25 13.18 18.83
C ASN A 553 -3.12 12.15 19.09
N SER A 554 -3.04 11.59 20.30
CA SER A 554 -2.09 10.54 20.66
C SER A 554 -2.69 9.12 20.56
N GLY A 555 -3.84 8.97 19.90
CA GLY A 555 -4.53 7.68 19.69
C GLY A 555 -5.34 7.55 18.39
N GLY A 556 -5.20 8.48 17.47
CA GLY A 556 -5.71 8.40 16.11
C GLY A 556 -4.85 9.35 15.30
N GLY A 557 -4.55 9.04 14.05
CA GLY A 557 -3.77 9.96 13.22
C GLY A 557 -4.31 11.39 13.34
N THR A 558 -3.47 12.38 13.05
CA THR A 558 -3.96 13.48 12.22
C THR A 558 -5.03 12.93 11.26
N PRO A 559 -6.16 13.60 10.98
CA PRO A 559 -6.75 13.42 9.68
C PRO A 559 -5.58 13.69 8.74
N GLN A 560 -4.96 12.62 8.24
CA GLN A 560 -4.06 12.72 7.12
C GLN A 560 -4.90 13.51 6.14
N PRO A 561 -4.41 14.65 5.61
CA PRO A 561 -5.16 15.38 4.59
C PRO A 561 -5.67 14.32 3.64
N THR A 562 -7.01 14.22 3.51
CA THR A 562 -7.65 13.10 2.81
C THR A 562 -6.96 13.04 1.46
N PHE A 563 -6.14 12.00 1.24
CA PHE A 563 -5.31 11.96 0.06
C PHE A 563 -6.26 11.98 -1.11
N THR A 564 -6.24 13.07 -1.87
CA THR A 564 -7.12 13.27 -3.00
C THR A 564 -6.41 12.73 -4.24
N PRO A 565 -6.82 11.58 -4.77
CA PRO A 565 -6.20 11.03 -5.97
C PRO A 565 -6.41 11.99 -7.14
N LYS A 566 -5.39 12.14 -7.98
CA LYS A 566 -5.51 12.90 -9.23
C LYS A 566 -5.90 11.95 -10.36
N LEU A 567 -7.09 12.16 -10.91
CA LEU A 567 -7.57 11.47 -12.11
C LEU A 567 -7.07 12.18 -13.36
N VAL A 568 -6.71 11.39 -14.37
CA VAL A 568 -6.17 11.82 -15.66
C VAL A 568 -7.02 11.22 -16.76
N LEU A 569 -7.60 12.09 -17.60
CA LEU A 569 -8.32 11.69 -18.81
C LEU A 569 -7.90 12.61 -19.96
N PRO A 570 -7.79 12.09 -21.19
CA PRO A 570 -7.63 12.96 -22.36
C PRO A 570 -8.87 13.85 -22.52
N PRO A 571 -8.75 15.02 -23.16
CA PRO A 571 -9.89 15.90 -23.37
C PRO A 571 -10.96 15.28 -24.27
N LYS A 572 -10.56 14.40 -25.20
CA LYS A 572 -11.43 13.68 -26.12
C LYS A 572 -10.96 12.24 -26.28
N ILE A 573 -11.90 11.31 -26.43
CA ILE A 573 -11.69 9.91 -26.78
C ILE A 573 -12.46 9.69 -28.08
N TYR A 574 -11.81 9.15 -29.11
CA TYR A 574 -12.45 8.94 -30.41
C TYR A 574 -12.87 7.47 -30.54
N ALA A 575 -14.10 7.24 -30.99
CA ALA A 575 -14.68 5.92 -31.19
C ALA A 575 -15.21 5.79 -32.63
N LEU A 576 -15.21 4.56 -33.14
CA LEU A 576 -15.72 4.24 -34.48
C LEU A 576 -16.55 2.96 -34.42
N GLU A 577 -17.60 2.91 -35.23
CA GLU A 577 -18.42 1.71 -35.40
C GLU A 577 -17.56 0.47 -35.71
N GLY A 578 -17.79 -0.59 -34.92
CA GLY A 578 -17.10 -1.88 -35.04
C GLY A 578 -15.77 -1.99 -34.29
N LEU A 579 -15.18 -0.88 -33.83
CA LEU A 579 -13.97 -0.87 -33.00
C LEU A 579 -14.33 -0.68 -31.53
N GLN A 580 -13.66 -1.40 -30.64
CA GLN A 580 -13.90 -1.26 -29.21
C GLN A 580 -13.10 -0.07 -28.65
N ALA A 581 -13.82 0.86 -28.02
CA ALA A 581 -13.26 1.96 -27.26
C ALA A 581 -13.32 1.63 -25.77
N ASN A 582 -12.18 1.77 -25.09
CA ASN A 582 -11.99 1.48 -23.68
C ASN A 582 -11.34 2.66 -22.94
N ILE A 583 -11.62 2.71 -21.65
CA ILE A 583 -10.85 3.47 -20.67
C ILE A 583 -10.46 2.49 -19.57
N PHE A 584 -9.22 2.00 -19.59
CA PHE A 584 -8.71 1.15 -18.52
C PHE A 584 -8.20 1.99 -17.35
N LEU A 585 -8.62 1.62 -16.12
CA LEU A 585 -8.30 2.36 -14.89
C LEU A 585 -6.79 2.59 -14.64
N PRO A 586 -5.86 1.66 -14.94
CA PRO A 586 -4.42 1.88 -14.76
C PRO A 586 -3.84 3.09 -15.49
N HIS A 587 -4.51 3.59 -16.54
CA HIS A 587 -4.09 4.77 -17.29
C HIS A 587 -4.62 6.08 -16.73
N THR A 588 -5.59 6.01 -15.82
CA THR A 588 -6.34 7.18 -15.34
C THR A 588 -5.80 7.74 -14.02
N ILE A 589 -4.86 7.06 -13.37
CA ILE A 589 -4.38 7.44 -12.04
C ILE A 589 -2.92 7.01 -11.85
N GLY A 590 -2.09 7.88 -11.26
CA GLY A 590 -0.64 7.66 -11.08
C GLY A 590 -0.27 6.82 -9.84
N ILE A 591 -1.26 6.17 -9.21
CA ILE A 591 -1.09 5.30 -8.05
C ILE A 591 -1.88 4.01 -8.28
N ASP A 592 -1.79 3.06 -7.35
CA ASP A 592 -2.54 1.81 -7.49
C ASP A 592 -4.04 2.09 -7.52
N HIS A 593 -4.65 1.87 -8.68
CA HIS A 593 -6.06 2.11 -8.91
C HIS A 593 -6.93 1.21 -8.02
N THR A 594 -6.45 0.03 -7.62
CA THR A 594 -7.20 -0.94 -6.80
C THR A 594 -7.43 -0.46 -5.36
N LEU A 595 -6.85 0.68 -4.96
CA LEU A 595 -7.09 1.32 -3.66
C LEU A 595 -8.44 2.05 -3.58
N TYR A 596 -9.09 2.31 -4.72
CA TYR A 596 -10.33 3.08 -4.83
C TYR A 596 -11.42 2.33 -5.58
N ASP A 597 -12.67 2.73 -5.36
CA ASP A 597 -13.77 2.38 -6.23
C ASP A 597 -13.98 3.50 -7.27
N TYR A 598 -14.62 3.18 -8.38
CA TYR A 598 -14.82 4.12 -9.47
C TYR A 598 -16.26 4.11 -9.92
N ASP A 599 -16.72 5.24 -10.46
CA ASP A 599 -18.00 5.33 -11.13
C ASP A 599 -17.86 6.06 -12.46
N PHE A 600 -18.35 5.42 -13.53
CA PHE A 600 -18.37 5.97 -14.88
C PHE A 600 -19.79 6.39 -15.23
N THR A 601 -19.99 7.68 -15.49
CA THR A 601 -21.25 8.22 -16.00
C THR A 601 -21.09 8.59 -17.47
N CYS A 602 -21.79 7.87 -18.35
CA CYS A 602 -21.88 8.18 -19.79
C CYS A 602 -23.21 7.62 -20.34
N THR A 603 -23.78 8.28 -21.35
CA THR A 603 -24.99 7.76 -22.04
C THR A 603 -24.69 6.59 -22.98
N LYS A 604 -23.41 6.23 -23.17
CA LYS A 604 -22.91 5.17 -24.05
C LYS A 604 -21.90 4.29 -23.31
N GLY A 605 -21.74 3.07 -23.80
CA GLY A 605 -20.85 2.07 -23.21
C GLY A 605 -21.36 1.46 -21.91
N ALA A 606 -20.48 0.73 -21.25
CA ALA A 606 -20.73 0.00 -20.02
C ALA A 606 -19.57 0.23 -19.04
N HIS A 607 -19.93 0.38 -17.77
CA HIS A 607 -18.98 0.36 -16.66
C HIS A 607 -18.67 -1.11 -16.30
N GLN A 608 -17.39 -1.47 -16.31
CA GLN A 608 -16.84 -2.77 -15.93
C GLN A 608 -15.79 -2.60 -14.83
N VAL A 609 -15.42 -3.70 -14.17
CA VAL A 609 -14.39 -3.69 -13.12
C VAL A 609 -13.05 -3.14 -13.62
N SER A 610 -12.69 -3.43 -14.87
CA SER A 610 -11.45 -2.95 -15.50
C SER A 610 -11.52 -1.49 -15.96
N GLY A 611 -12.72 -0.92 -16.07
CA GLY A 611 -12.95 0.45 -16.52
C GLY A 611 -14.20 0.60 -17.41
N TRP A 612 -14.20 1.57 -18.31
CA TRP A 612 -15.33 1.79 -19.23
C TRP A 612 -15.06 1.18 -20.60
N ARG A 613 -16.10 0.61 -21.22
CA ARG A 613 -16.02 -0.05 -22.53
C ARG A 613 -17.23 0.25 -23.40
N TRP A 614 -17.00 0.49 -24.69
CA TRP A 614 -18.05 0.60 -25.68
C TRP A 614 -17.59 0.07 -27.04
N THR A 615 -18.40 -0.77 -27.68
CA THR A 615 -18.26 -1.09 -29.10
C THR A 615 -19.44 -0.44 -29.82
N PRO A 616 -19.25 0.71 -30.49
CA PRO A 616 -20.33 1.39 -31.18
C PRO A 616 -20.91 0.51 -32.30
N ALA A 617 -22.24 0.47 -32.37
CA ALA A 617 -22.98 -0.24 -33.41
C ALA A 617 -23.51 0.75 -34.47
N SER A 618 -23.94 0.23 -35.62
CA SER A 618 -24.52 1.05 -36.71
C SER A 618 -25.76 1.86 -36.31
N THR A 619 -26.44 1.46 -35.24
CA THR A 619 -27.59 2.18 -34.66
C THR A 619 -27.18 3.34 -33.76
N ASP A 620 -25.91 3.46 -33.37
CA ASP A 620 -25.42 4.57 -32.56
C ASP A 620 -25.21 5.82 -33.42
N ALA A 621 -25.84 6.92 -33.03
CA ALA A 621 -25.69 8.18 -33.74
C ALA A 621 -24.27 8.75 -33.58
N ALA A 622 -23.63 9.12 -34.68
CA ALA A 622 -22.39 9.88 -34.64
C ALA A 622 -22.59 11.19 -33.84
N GLY A 623 -21.59 11.58 -33.05
CA GLY A 623 -21.69 12.76 -32.20
C GLY A 623 -20.77 12.72 -30.98
N THR A 624 -21.00 13.68 -30.08
CA THR A 624 -20.21 13.87 -28.85
C THR A 624 -21.03 13.46 -27.64
N TYR A 625 -20.44 12.61 -26.79
CA TYR A 625 -21.04 12.11 -25.57
C TYR A 625 -20.16 12.49 -24.37
N ALA A 626 -20.74 13.12 -23.36
CA ALA A 626 -20.02 13.44 -22.14
C ALA A 626 -19.80 12.17 -21.31
N LEU A 627 -18.57 11.99 -20.83
CA LEU A 627 -18.21 10.93 -19.90
C LEU A 627 -17.53 11.54 -18.67
N THR A 628 -17.96 11.10 -17.49
CA THR A 628 -17.38 11.48 -16.20
C THR A 628 -16.89 10.24 -15.47
N LEU A 629 -15.69 10.31 -14.92
CA LEU A 629 -15.10 9.32 -14.02
C LEU A 629 -15.01 9.92 -12.63
N ALA A 630 -15.69 9.31 -11.66
CA ALA A 630 -15.51 9.60 -10.24
C ALA A 630 -14.65 8.51 -9.58
N CYS A 631 -13.79 8.93 -8.66
CA CYS A 631 -13.00 8.05 -7.80
C CYS A 631 -13.51 8.19 -6.38
N LEU A 632 -13.83 7.07 -5.73
CA LEU A 632 -14.51 6.99 -4.46
C LEU A 632 -13.64 6.28 -3.41
N ASP A 633 -13.76 6.73 -2.16
CA ASP A 633 -13.20 6.03 -1.02
C ASP A 633 -13.92 4.68 -0.83
N LYS A 634 -13.21 3.56 -0.91
CA LYS A 634 -13.80 2.21 -0.79
C LYS A 634 -14.53 1.96 0.53
N ARG A 635 -14.17 2.69 1.58
CA ARG A 635 -14.71 2.47 2.93
C ARG A 635 -15.92 3.34 3.18
N THR A 636 -15.90 4.61 2.77
CA THR A 636 -16.98 5.56 3.05
C THR A 636 -17.96 5.74 1.90
N GLY A 637 -17.54 5.44 0.66
CA GLY A 637 -18.28 5.75 -0.56
C GLY A 637 -18.24 7.23 -0.95
N ASP A 638 -17.42 8.04 -0.27
CA ASP A 638 -17.30 9.47 -0.60
C ASP A 638 -16.56 9.66 -1.93
N VAL A 639 -17.05 10.58 -2.76
CA VAL A 639 -16.33 10.99 -3.97
C VAL A 639 -15.09 11.78 -3.58
N LEU A 640 -13.91 11.24 -3.88
CA LEU A 640 -12.62 11.85 -3.60
C LEU A 640 -12.16 12.75 -4.75
N ALA A 641 -12.40 12.32 -6.00
CA ALA A 641 -12.00 13.07 -7.19
C ALA A 641 -12.95 12.80 -8.36
N THR A 642 -12.97 13.72 -9.32
CA THR A 642 -13.75 13.59 -10.55
C THR A 642 -12.97 14.15 -11.73
N ALA A 643 -13.03 13.46 -12.86
CA ALA A 643 -12.53 13.93 -14.15
C ALA A 643 -13.58 13.71 -15.24
N SER A 644 -13.56 14.56 -16.28
CA SER A 644 -14.50 14.46 -17.39
C SER A 644 -13.79 14.52 -18.74
N THR A 645 -14.36 13.83 -19.73
CA THR A 645 -13.91 13.78 -21.11
C THR A 645 -15.10 13.76 -22.07
N GLN A 646 -14.82 13.88 -23.37
CA GLN A 646 -15.80 13.77 -24.43
C GLN A 646 -15.49 12.53 -25.28
N VAL A 647 -16.43 11.59 -25.37
CA VAL A 647 -16.37 10.47 -26.31
C VAL A 647 -16.97 10.92 -27.65
N ILE A 648 -16.17 10.91 -28.71
CA ILE A 648 -16.54 11.33 -30.06
C ILE A 648 -16.76 10.10 -30.92
N LEU A 649 -18.02 9.75 -31.18
CA LEU A 649 -18.33 8.72 -32.18
C LEU A 649 -18.27 9.32 -33.58
N VAL A 650 -17.28 8.88 -34.35
CA VAL A 650 -17.04 9.34 -35.71
C VAL A 650 -17.99 8.64 -36.66
N ALA A 651 -18.61 9.42 -37.57
CA ALA A 651 -19.51 8.87 -38.57
C ALA A 651 -18.79 7.82 -39.43
N LYS A 652 -19.42 6.65 -39.63
CA LYS A 652 -18.84 5.58 -40.47
C LYS A 652 -18.60 6.02 -41.92
N THR A 653 -19.32 7.04 -42.41
CA THR A 653 -19.14 7.62 -43.75
C THR A 653 -18.10 8.74 -43.82
N ALA A 654 -17.51 9.17 -42.70
CA ALA A 654 -16.51 10.23 -42.69
C ALA A 654 -15.30 9.86 -43.58
N ASN A 655 -14.94 10.76 -44.49
CA ASN A 655 -13.84 10.58 -45.45
C ASN A 655 -13.94 9.28 -46.30
N ALA A 656 -15.15 8.72 -46.48
CA ALA A 656 -15.36 7.55 -47.33
C ALA A 656 -14.86 7.79 -48.76
N GLY A 657 -14.13 6.83 -49.32
CA GLY A 657 -13.55 6.90 -50.66
C GLY A 657 -12.27 7.73 -50.77
N ASN A 658 -11.83 8.40 -49.69
CA ASN A 658 -10.57 9.13 -49.66
C ASN A 658 -9.43 8.26 -49.10
N THR A 659 -8.21 8.53 -49.57
CA THR A 659 -6.98 7.98 -48.99
C THR A 659 -6.28 9.03 -48.15
N LYS A 660 -6.01 8.73 -46.88
CA LYS A 660 -5.26 9.61 -45.97
C LYS A 660 -3.81 9.16 -45.85
N LYS A 661 -2.89 10.11 -46.00
CA LYS A 661 -1.45 9.91 -45.79
C LYS A 661 -1.07 10.19 -44.35
N ILE A 662 -0.53 9.21 -43.65
CA ILE A 662 -0.28 9.28 -42.21
C ILE A 662 1.20 9.02 -41.94
N GLN A 663 1.84 9.89 -41.16
CA GLN A 663 3.14 9.58 -40.57
C GLN A 663 2.99 9.38 -39.07
N VAL A 664 3.58 8.30 -38.56
CA VAL A 664 3.66 8.03 -37.12
C VAL A 664 5.13 8.13 -36.70
N ILE A 665 5.44 9.10 -35.85
CA ILE A 665 6.75 9.37 -35.26
C ILE A 665 6.72 8.88 -33.82
N GLY A 666 7.76 8.17 -33.38
CA GLY A 666 7.81 7.79 -31.97
C GLY A 666 9.04 7.01 -31.54
N ASP A 667 8.91 6.41 -30.38
CA ASP A 667 9.95 5.62 -29.73
C ASP A 667 9.85 4.12 -30.09
N SER A 668 10.23 3.23 -29.16
CA SER A 668 10.17 1.79 -29.34
C SER A 668 8.76 1.24 -29.53
N LEU A 669 7.70 1.89 -29.02
CA LEU A 669 6.33 1.45 -29.28
C LEU A 669 5.96 1.57 -30.76
N VAL A 670 6.32 2.70 -31.38
CA VAL A 670 6.13 2.91 -32.82
C VAL A 670 7.14 2.08 -33.61
N ALA A 671 8.37 1.93 -33.11
CA ALA A 671 9.42 1.15 -33.79
C ALA A 671 9.06 -0.34 -33.95
N ALA A 672 8.21 -0.88 -33.07
CA ALA A 672 7.68 -2.24 -33.19
C ALA A 672 6.83 -2.44 -34.45
N GLY A 673 6.28 -1.37 -35.04
CA GLY A 673 5.47 -1.40 -36.25
C GLY A 673 4.06 -1.98 -36.07
N SER A 674 3.72 -2.50 -34.88
CA SER A 674 2.41 -3.11 -34.61
C SER A 674 1.29 -2.07 -34.55
N ILE A 675 1.51 -0.88 -33.98
CA ILE A 675 0.50 0.20 -33.95
C ILE A 675 0.11 0.59 -35.39
N THR A 676 1.11 0.81 -36.24
CA THR A 676 0.90 1.21 -37.63
C THR A 676 0.30 0.08 -38.47
N GLN A 677 0.65 -1.18 -38.17
CA GLN A 677 -0.04 -2.32 -38.77
C GLN A 677 -1.51 -2.39 -38.37
N GLY A 678 -1.85 -2.11 -37.10
CA GLY A 678 -3.24 -2.03 -36.63
C GLY A 678 -4.03 -0.96 -37.38
N ILE A 679 -3.43 0.21 -37.63
CA ILE A 679 -4.05 1.28 -38.43
C ILE A 679 -4.35 0.80 -39.86
N LEU A 680 -3.42 0.09 -40.51
CA LEU A 680 -3.65 -0.50 -41.83
C LEU A 680 -4.77 -1.55 -41.81
N ASN A 681 -4.80 -2.41 -40.78
CA ASN A 681 -5.84 -3.43 -40.62
C ASN A 681 -7.22 -2.77 -40.50
N ASN A 682 -7.35 -1.75 -39.64
CA ASN A 682 -8.60 -1.02 -39.46
C ASN A 682 -9.03 -0.28 -40.73
N ALA A 683 -8.10 0.35 -41.45
CA ALA A 683 -8.38 1.01 -42.71
C ALA A 683 -8.80 0.03 -43.83
N SER A 684 -8.27 -1.19 -43.83
CA SER A 684 -8.64 -2.22 -44.83
C SER A 684 -10.09 -2.69 -44.72
N ALA A 685 -10.67 -2.58 -43.52
CA ALA A 685 -12.07 -2.88 -43.24
C ALA A 685 -12.98 -1.64 -43.32
N ASP A 686 -12.44 -0.50 -43.77
CA ASP A 686 -13.14 0.77 -43.82
C ASP A 686 -13.16 1.36 -45.24
N SER A 687 -14.13 2.23 -45.51
CA SER A 687 -14.23 2.96 -46.79
C SER A 687 -13.16 4.04 -46.97
N MET A 688 -12.50 4.48 -45.88
CA MET A 688 -11.36 5.39 -45.93
C MET A 688 -10.07 4.58 -45.97
N ALA A 689 -9.24 4.78 -47.00
CA ALA A 689 -7.95 4.13 -47.12
C ALA A 689 -6.85 4.92 -46.38
N VAL A 690 -5.78 4.21 -45.98
CA VAL A 690 -4.58 4.81 -45.36
C VAL A 690 -3.34 4.47 -46.18
N THR A 691 -2.47 5.46 -46.35
CA THR A 691 -1.09 5.28 -46.81
C THR A 691 -0.15 5.76 -45.71
N LEU A 692 0.70 4.86 -45.20
CA LEU A 692 1.68 5.24 -44.20
C LEU A 692 2.96 5.81 -44.84
N ILE A 693 3.56 6.81 -44.21
CA ILE A 693 4.75 7.52 -44.70
C ILE A 693 5.84 7.47 -43.63
N GLY A 694 7.06 7.13 -44.06
CA GLY A 694 8.23 7.11 -43.21
C GLY A 694 9.40 6.41 -43.86
N THR A 695 10.58 6.50 -43.23
CA THR A 695 11.80 5.86 -43.72
C THR A 695 12.00 4.45 -43.14
N ARG A 696 11.30 4.12 -42.06
CA ARG A 696 11.42 2.82 -41.37
C ARG A 696 10.20 1.93 -41.61
N GLY A 697 10.34 0.65 -41.28
CA GLY A 697 9.33 -0.38 -41.49
C GLY A 697 9.37 -1.02 -42.88
N THR A 698 8.60 -2.09 -43.05
CA THR A 698 8.61 -2.94 -44.24
C THR A 698 7.30 -2.82 -45.04
N GLY A 699 7.40 -2.96 -46.37
CA GLY A 699 6.22 -2.89 -47.25
C GLY A 699 5.41 -1.60 -47.07
N LEU A 700 4.09 -1.74 -46.91
CA LEU A 700 3.16 -0.64 -46.65
C LEU A 700 3.22 -0.10 -45.21
N ASN A 701 3.81 -0.86 -44.28
CA ASN A 701 3.86 -0.52 -42.86
C ASN A 701 5.03 0.42 -42.55
N LYS A 702 4.93 1.66 -43.05
CA LYS A 702 5.97 2.69 -42.91
C LYS A 702 5.76 3.55 -41.67
N HIS A 703 6.85 3.94 -41.01
CA HIS A 703 6.81 4.78 -39.81
C HIS A 703 8.16 5.46 -39.57
N GLU A 704 8.20 6.31 -38.55
CA GLU A 704 9.39 7.02 -38.11
C GLU A 704 9.60 6.75 -36.60
N GLY A 705 9.55 5.46 -36.23
CA GLY A 705 9.70 4.98 -34.84
C GLY A 705 11.11 4.44 -34.58
N ARG A 706 11.72 4.82 -33.46
CA ARG A 706 13.09 4.39 -33.10
C ARG A 706 13.23 3.98 -31.64
N GLY A 707 13.82 2.81 -31.41
CA GLY A 707 13.93 2.23 -30.08
C GLY A 707 14.77 3.08 -29.13
N GLY A 708 14.24 3.34 -27.93
CA GLY A 708 14.94 4.09 -26.88
C GLY A 708 15.00 5.61 -27.10
N TRP A 709 14.40 6.14 -28.16
CA TRP A 709 14.44 7.57 -28.47
C TRP A 709 13.51 8.41 -27.59
N THR A 710 13.90 9.68 -27.42
CA THR A 710 13.25 10.70 -26.57
C THR A 710 12.79 11.90 -27.40
N ILE A 711 12.04 12.82 -26.79
CA ILE A 711 11.71 14.12 -27.39
C ILE A 711 12.99 14.87 -27.80
N ASN A 712 14.04 14.81 -26.98
CA ASN A 712 15.29 15.51 -27.26
C ASN A 712 16.00 14.93 -28.49
N ASP A 713 15.90 13.62 -28.72
CA ASP A 713 16.46 12.97 -29.91
C ASP A 713 15.83 13.49 -31.21
N TYR A 714 14.53 13.79 -31.21
CA TYR A 714 13.80 14.31 -32.37
C TYR A 714 13.81 15.84 -32.52
N THR A 715 14.21 16.59 -31.49
CA THR A 715 14.09 18.06 -31.45
C THR A 715 15.45 18.79 -31.43
N THR A 716 16.54 18.02 -31.45
CA THR A 716 17.93 18.53 -31.52
C THR A 716 18.71 17.78 -32.61
N ALA A 717 20.03 17.90 -32.66
CA ALA A 717 20.86 17.01 -33.49
C ALA A 717 20.75 15.52 -33.06
N GLY A 718 20.15 15.23 -31.91
CA GLY A 718 19.95 13.87 -31.41
C GLY A 718 21.26 13.16 -31.12
N ARG A 719 21.23 11.83 -31.20
CA ARG A 719 22.42 10.98 -30.95
C ARG A 719 23.42 11.12 -32.09
N THR A 720 24.69 10.98 -31.77
CA THR A 720 25.72 10.80 -32.81
C THR A 720 25.77 9.33 -33.20
N TYR A 721 25.60 9.06 -34.49
CA TYR A 721 25.80 7.74 -35.09
C TYR A 721 26.96 7.77 -36.08
N TYR A 722 27.48 6.59 -36.41
CA TYR A 722 28.55 6.42 -37.39
C TYR A 722 28.07 5.59 -38.57
N LEU A 723 28.13 6.19 -39.76
CA LEU A 723 27.79 5.56 -41.02
C LEU A 723 29.04 4.96 -41.65
N PHE A 724 29.11 3.62 -41.69
CA PHE A 724 30.17 2.88 -42.33
C PHE A 724 29.79 2.57 -43.79
N THR A 725 30.66 2.90 -44.73
CA THR A 725 30.55 2.46 -46.13
C THR A 725 31.22 1.09 -46.25
N VAL A 726 30.45 0.06 -46.57
CA VAL A 726 30.86 -1.35 -46.49
C VAL A 726 30.68 -2.06 -47.84
N SER A 727 31.44 -3.13 -48.04
CA SER A 727 31.34 -3.99 -49.22
C SER A 727 31.70 -5.43 -48.88
N GLY A 728 31.15 -6.37 -49.65
CA GLY A 728 31.48 -7.79 -49.52
C GLY A 728 30.76 -8.50 -48.36
N ILE A 729 29.66 -7.93 -47.85
CA ILE A 729 28.84 -8.59 -46.83
C ILE A 729 28.12 -9.79 -47.45
N THR A 730 28.30 -10.97 -46.86
CA THR A 730 27.62 -12.21 -47.26
C THR A 730 26.40 -12.51 -46.39
N THR A 731 26.49 -12.22 -45.09
CA THR A 731 25.41 -12.36 -44.12
C THR A 731 25.13 -11.00 -43.50
N ALA A 732 23.95 -10.44 -43.80
CA ALA A 732 23.54 -9.16 -43.25
C ALA A 732 23.47 -9.22 -41.71
N PRO A 733 24.07 -8.25 -40.98
CA PRO A 733 24.02 -8.25 -39.53
C PRO A 733 22.63 -7.89 -39.02
N ALA A 734 22.26 -8.40 -37.84
CA ALA A 734 21.00 -8.10 -37.20
C ALA A 734 20.98 -6.68 -36.60
N ILE A 735 19.95 -5.92 -36.96
CA ILE A 735 19.70 -4.58 -36.42
C ILE A 735 19.38 -4.68 -34.91
N ASN A 736 19.91 -3.75 -34.12
CA ASN A 736 19.80 -3.65 -32.66
C ASN A 736 20.38 -4.82 -31.86
N ALA A 737 21.06 -5.77 -32.51
CA ALA A 737 21.61 -6.96 -31.84
C ALA A 737 23.08 -7.17 -32.16
N THR A 738 23.49 -7.07 -33.42
CA THR A 738 24.89 -7.32 -33.79
C THR A 738 25.78 -6.14 -33.41
N ILE A 739 26.87 -6.44 -32.69
CA ILE A 739 27.87 -5.47 -32.26
C ILE A 739 29.19 -5.81 -32.95
N TYR A 740 29.79 -4.81 -33.58
CA TYR A 740 31.14 -4.88 -34.14
C TYR A 740 32.11 -4.02 -33.32
N THR A 741 33.39 -4.36 -33.33
CA THR A 741 34.44 -3.57 -32.67
C THR A 741 35.41 -3.01 -33.70
N TYR A 742 35.93 -1.81 -33.41
CA TYR A 742 37.00 -1.18 -34.16
C TYR A 742 37.72 -0.14 -33.28
N ASN A 743 39.05 -0.25 -33.15
CA ASN A 743 39.91 0.68 -32.41
C ASN A 743 39.41 1.05 -30.99
N GLY A 744 38.91 0.07 -30.23
CA GLY A 744 38.39 0.27 -28.87
C GLY A 744 36.98 0.88 -28.79
N GLY A 745 36.32 1.09 -29.93
CA GLY A 745 34.89 1.39 -30.00
C GLY A 745 34.06 0.14 -30.26
N GLU A 746 32.86 0.08 -29.70
CA GLU A 746 31.83 -0.92 -30.01
C GLU A 746 30.71 -0.24 -30.79
N PHE A 747 30.30 -0.86 -31.91
CA PHE A 747 29.38 -0.32 -32.90
C PHE A 747 28.20 -1.27 -33.06
N THR A 748 27.06 -0.91 -32.46
CA THR A 748 25.82 -1.69 -32.58
C THR A 748 25.06 -1.25 -33.83
N ILE A 749 24.69 -2.20 -34.69
CA ILE A 749 23.96 -1.91 -35.92
C ILE A 749 22.59 -1.29 -35.59
N GLN A 750 22.30 -0.12 -36.16
CA GLN A 750 21.01 0.59 -36.03
C GLN A 750 20.21 0.55 -37.33
N GLU A 751 20.89 0.58 -38.48
CA GLU A 751 20.30 0.45 -39.81
C GLU A 751 21.29 -0.24 -40.75
N SER A 752 20.77 -1.01 -41.71
CA SER A 752 21.54 -1.59 -42.81
C SER A 752 20.86 -1.25 -44.14
N ASN A 753 21.64 -0.65 -45.03
CA ASN A 753 21.20 -0.34 -46.40
C ASN A 753 22.19 -0.99 -47.37
N LEU A 754 21.91 -2.23 -47.74
CA LEU A 754 22.80 -3.08 -48.53
C LEU A 754 22.12 -3.51 -49.83
N SER A 755 22.86 -3.43 -50.94
CA SER A 755 22.49 -3.98 -52.23
C SER A 755 23.65 -4.85 -52.73
N GLY A 756 23.39 -6.15 -52.96
CA GLY A 756 24.42 -7.10 -53.39
C GLY A 756 25.63 -7.18 -52.44
N GLY A 757 25.41 -7.04 -51.12
CA GLY A 757 26.46 -7.09 -50.10
C GLY A 757 27.28 -5.81 -49.94
N SER A 758 26.94 -4.72 -50.66
CA SER A 758 27.61 -3.41 -50.54
C SER A 758 26.62 -2.31 -50.20
N GLY A 759 27.07 -1.28 -49.49
CA GLY A 759 26.22 -0.15 -49.10
C GLY A 759 26.68 0.47 -47.79
N THR A 760 25.75 0.71 -46.88
CA THR A 760 26.05 1.37 -45.60
C THR A 760 25.48 0.66 -44.39
N LEU A 761 26.22 0.70 -43.28
CA LEU A 761 25.74 0.34 -41.95
C LEU A 761 25.77 1.58 -41.07
N LEU A 762 24.63 1.94 -40.48
CA LEU A 762 24.55 3.00 -39.48
C LEU A 762 24.65 2.38 -38.09
N CYS A 763 25.57 2.86 -37.27
CA CYS A 763 25.85 2.28 -35.96
C CYS A 763 25.75 3.31 -34.84
N SER A 764 25.15 2.91 -33.72
CA SER A 764 25.40 3.56 -32.42
C SER A 764 26.75 3.10 -31.90
N TYR A 765 27.37 3.90 -31.03
CA TYR A 765 28.68 3.54 -30.49
C TYR A 765 28.79 3.71 -28.97
N THR A 766 29.65 2.91 -28.38
CA THR A 766 30.21 3.10 -27.03
C THR A 766 31.73 2.96 -27.09
N GLY A 767 32.44 3.52 -26.10
CA GLY A 767 33.90 3.52 -26.09
C GLY A 767 34.49 4.60 -27.01
N THR A 768 35.53 4.24 -27.77
CA THR A 768 36.29 5.20 -28.58
C THR A 768 35.61 5.50 -29.92
N ALA A 769 35.38 6.79 -30.20
CA ALA A 769 34.87 7.26 -31.48
C ALA A 769 35.91 7.09 -32.61
N PRO A 770 35.51 6.62 -33.80
CA PRO A 770 36.41 6.54 -34.95
C PRO A 770 36.63 7.93 -35.57
N VAL A 771 37.77 8.12 -36.23
CA VAL A 771 38.06 9.36 -36.97
C VAL A 771 37.31 9.34 -38.30
N ASN A 772 36.56 10.39 -38.60
CA ASN A 772 35.87 10.55 -39.88
C ASN A 772 36.83 10.40 -41.06
N GLY A 773 36.43 9.63 -42.08
CA GLY A 773 37.24 9.34 -43.26
C GLY A 773 38.10 8.07 -43.14
N SER A 774 38.12 7.43 -41.96
CA SER A 774 38.92 6.22 -41.77
C SER A 774 38.43 5.05 -42.60
N THR A 775 39.36 4.13 -42.89
CA THR A 775 39.09 2.82 -43.48
C THR A 775 39.50 1.71 -42.52
N GLY A 776 38.92 0.53 -42.63
CA GLY A 776 39.33 -0.58 -41.77
C GLY A 776 38.42 -1.80 -41.85
N THR A 777 38.47 -2.60 -40.81
CA THR A 777 37.66 -3.81 -40.65
C THR A 777 36.94 -3.76 -39.32
N LEU A 778 35.63 -3.91 -39.36
CA LEU A 778 34.76 -4.15 -38.21
C LEU A 778 34.85 -5.63 -37.83
N THR A 779 35.11 -5.95 -36.56
CA THR A 779 35.19 -7.34 -36.06
C THR A 779 33.98 -7.65 -35.19
N LYS A 780 33.24 -8.72 -35.48
CA LYS A 780 32.03 -9.07 -34.73
C LYS A 780 32.39 -9.45 -33.29
N LYS A 781 31.74 -8.83 -32.30
CA LYS A 781 32.03 -9.02 -30.87
C LYS A 781 31.57 -10.38 -30.35
N ASP A 782 30.34 -10.76 -30.69
CA ASP A 782 29.73 -12.03 -30.29
C ASP A 782 29.66 -12.96 -31.51
N ALA A 783 30.38 -14.07 -31.45
CA ALA A 783 30.43 -15.05 -32.53
C ALA A 783 29.05 -15.66 -32.84
N SER A 784 28.16 -15.74 -31.84
CA SER A 784 26.82 -16.32 -31.96
C SER A 784 25.80 -15.37 -32.61
N ALA A 785 26.08 -14.07 -32.65
CA ALA A 785 25.20 -13.08 -33.27
C ALA A 785 25.17 -13.22 -34.80
N VAL A 786 24.02 -12.95 -35.42
CA VAL A 786 23.85 -12.98 -36.88
C VAL A 786 24.72 -11.91 -37.56
N GLY A 787 25.42 -12.27 -38.63
CA GLY A 787 26.28 -11.38 -39.42
C GLY A 787 27.68 -11.94 -39.65
N ASP A 788 28.38 -11.39 -40.64
CA ASP A 788 29.75 -11.80 -40.97
C ASP A 788 30.71 -11.57 -39.80
N ALA A 789 31.72 -12.44 -39.67
CA ALA A 789 32.73 -12.35 -38.61
C ALA A 789 33.57 -11.06 -38.71
N SER A 790 33.81 -10.60 -39.93
CA SER A 790 34.51 -9.35 -40.23
C SER A 790 33.88 -8.65 -41.42
N ILE A 791 33.82 -7.32 -41.37
CA ILE A 791 33.28 -6.47 -42.43
C ILE A 791 34.30 -5.38 -42.76
N SER A 792 34.81 -5.36 -43.99
CA SER A 792 35.65 -4.27 -44.46
C SER A 792 34.80 -3.03 -44.75
N PHE A 793 35.30 -1.86 -44.34
CA PHE A 793 34.70 -0.57 -44.63
C PHE A 793 35.71 0.39 -45.27
N SER A 794 35.27 1.14 -46.28
CA SER A 794 36.07 2.09 -47.04
C SER A 794 35.93 3.53 -46.58
N ASN A 795 35.02 3.80 -45.66
CA ASN A 795 34.81 5.11 -45.05
C ASN A 795 33.95 4.95 -43.79
N VAL A 796 34.17 5.81 -42.80
CA VAL A 796 33.27 6.01 -41.65
C VAL A 796 33.05 7.50 -41.45
N GLN A 797 31.81 7.93 -41.24
CA GLN A 797 31.46 9.32 -40.97
C GLN A 797 30.48 9.40 -39.80
N SER A 798 30.72 10.33 -38.88
CA SER A 798 29.71 10.71 -37.90
C SER A 798 28.55 11.44 -38.58
N GLN A 799 27.33 11.12 -38.15
CA GLN A 799 26.13 11.85 -38.56
C GLN A 799 25.17 12.01 -37.39
N SER A 800 24.33 13.04 -37.49
CA SER A 800 23.18 13.21 -36.62
C SER A 800 22.24 12.01 -36.77
N GLY A 801 21.77 11.48 -35.64
CA GLY A 801 20.76 10.43 -35.64
C GLY A 801 19.42 10.95 -36.10
N ASN A 802 19.08 12.20 -35.74
CA ASN A 802 17.79 12.81 -36.02
C ASN A 802 17.55 13.00 -37.53
N PRO A 803 16.58 12.28 -38.15
CA PRO A 803 16.31 12.40 -39.57
C PRO A 803 15.76 13.78 -39.97
N PHE A 804 15.27 14.57 -39.01
CA PHE A 804 14.73 15.91 -39.23
C PHE A 804 15.78 17.01 -39.08
N TRP A 805 17.04 16.67 -38.78
CA TRP A 805 18.12 17.64 -38.61
C TRP A 805 18.85 17.89 -39.94
N ASN A 806 18.90 19.14 -40.40
CA ASN A 806 19.60 19.50 -41.64
C ASN A 806 21.09 19.83 -41.47
N GLY A 807 21.63 19.60 -40.27
CA GLY A 807 23.00 19.99 -39.88
C GLY A 807 23.05 21.24 -39.00
N SER A 808 22.00 22.06 -38.97
CA SER A 808 21.94 23.29 -38.18
C SER A 808 20.66 23.48 -37.35
N ALA A 809 19.52 22.99 -37.85
CA ALA A 809 18.23 23.11 -37.19
C ALA A 809 17.29 21.97 -37.62
N ILE A 810 16.12 21.90 -36.97
CA ILE A 810 15.03 21.02 -37.37
C ILE A 810 14.37 21.54 -38.65
N ASP A 811 14.34 20.71 -39.69
CA ASP A 811 13.85 21.02 -41.01
C ASP A 811 13.12 19.80 -41.61
N TYR A 812 11.82 19.75 -41.36
CA TYR A 812 10.97 18.65 -41.79
C TYR A 812 10.75 18.66 -43.32
N GLN A 813 10.77 19.83 -43.96
CA GLN A 813 10.68 19.94 -45.44
C GLN A 813 11.92 19.31 -46.10
N ASN A 814 13.11 19.57 -45.55
CA ASN A 814 14.34 18.93 -46.02
C ASN A 814 14.27 17.41 -45.85
N TYR A 815 13.79 16.90 -44.72
CA TYR A 815 13.56 15.46 -44.53
C TYR A 815 12.68 14.85 -45.64
N LEU A 816 11.53 15.45 -45.95
CA LEU A 816 10.67 14.96 -47.02
C LEU A 816 11.40 14.93 -48.37
N THR A 817 12.20 15.96 -48.65
CA THR A 817 12.95 16.09 -49.91
C THR A 817 14.05 15.04 -50.02
N VAL A 818 14.88 14.90 -48.97
CA VAL A 818 16.02 13.97 -48.93
C VAL A 818 15.59 12.53 -49.13
N TYR A 819 14.46 12.14 -48.53
CA TYR A 819 13.95 10.77 -48.60
C TYR A 819 12.89 10.56 -49.70
N GLY A 820 12.60 11.58 -50.52
CA GLY A 820 11.61 11.49 -51.60
C GLY A 820 10.19 11.19 -51.11
N LEU A 821 9.84 11.66 -49.92
CA LEU A 821 8.56 11.41 -49.27
C LEU A 821 7.55 12.51 -49.60
N THR A 822 6.27 12.14 -49.72
CA THR A 822 5.19 13.12 -49.88
C THR A 822 4.77 13.70 -48.53
N ALA A 823 4.24 14.93 -48.54
CA ALA A 823 3.68 15.52 -47.33
C ALA A 823 2.50 14.68 -46.79
N PRO A 824 2.49 14.34 -45.49
CA PRO A 824 1.37 13.64 -44.86
C PRO A 824 0.16 14.58 -44.69
N ASP A 825 -1.03 14.00 -44.54
CA ASP A 825 -2.24 14.73 -44.11
C ASP A 825 -2.30 14.84 -42.58
N VAL A 826 -1.86 13.78 -41.90
CA VAL A 826 -1.81 13.69 -40.43
C VAL A 826 -0.44 13.18 -39.98
N VAL A 827 0.13 13.84 -38.97
CA VAL A 827 1.31 13.35 -38.24
C VAL A 827 0.90 13.01 -36.82
N ILE A 828 1.22 11.80 -36.36
CA ILE A 828 1.01 11.34 -35.00
C ILE A 828 2.38 11.21 -34.33
N ILE A 829 2.55 11.83 -33.17
CA ILE A 829 3.78 11.77 -32.39
C ILE A 829 3.48 11.07 -31.08
N GLN A 830 4.09 9.90 -30.84
CA GLN A 830 3.98 9.15 -29.59
C GLN A 830 5.36 8.98 -28.94
N LEU A 831 5.59 9.75 -27.88
CA LEU A 831 6.83 9.83 -27.11
C LEU A 831 6.49 10.00 -25.62
N GLY A 832 7.46 9.87 -24.73
CA GLY A 832 7.29 10.08 -23.29
C GLY A 832 7.75 8.90 -22.42
N ILE A 833 7.80 7.69 -22.97
CA ILE A 833 8.25 6.50 -22.22
C ILE A 833 9.71 6.66 -21.84
N ASN A 834 10.61 6.74 -22.83
CA ASN A 834 12.05 6.84 -22.56
C ASN A 834 12.43 8.16 -21.87
N ASP A 835 11.66 9.21 -22.13
CA ASP A 835 11.84 10.53 -21.52
C ASP A 835 11.64 10.51 -20.00
N THR A 836 10.65 9.74 -19.53
CA THR A 836 10.24 9.77 -18.12
C THR A 836 10.56 8.50 -17.35
N PHE A 837 10.93 7.40 -18.02
CA PHE A 837 11.22 6.11 -17.42
C PHE A 837 12.19 6.23 -16.23
N GLY A 838 13.32 6.90 -16.41
CA GLY A 838 14.38 7.04 -15.39
C GLY A 838 14.15 8.13 -14.34
N LEU A 839 13.06 8.91 -14.40
CA LEU A 839 12.84 10.02 -13.48
C LEU A 839 12.39 9.52 -12.10
N THR A 840 12.93 10.10 -11.03
CA THR A 840 12.75 9.57 -9.67
C THR A 840 11.71 10.32 -8.83
N SER A 841 11.20 11.46 -9.31
CA SER A 841 10.24 12.29 -8.57
C SER A 841 9.18 12.93 -9.48
N ASP A 842 8.03 13.30 -8.90
CA ASP A 842 6.94 13.97 -9.63
C ASP A 842 7.39 15.37 -10.11
N GLN A 843 8.22 16.05 -9.31
CA GLN A 843 8.79 17.34 -9.68
C GLN A 843 9.71 17.20 -10.90
N ALA A 844 10.54 16.15 -10.96
CA ALA A 844 11.40 15.92 -12.12
C ALA A 844 10.61 15.72 -13.41
N VAL A 845 9.46 15.02 -13.36
CA VAL A 845 8.56 14.88 -14.52
C VAL A 845 7.97 16.24 -14.91
N THR A 846 7.55 17.03 -13.93
CA THR A 846 7.01 18.38 -14.16
C THR A 846 8.03 19.30 -14.82
N ASP A 847 9.25 19.35 -14.28
CA ASP A 847 10.36 20.18 -14.79
C ASP A 847 10.77 19.74 -16.20
N PHE A 848 10.80 18.42 -16.42
CA PHE A 848 11.06 17.85 -17.74
C PHE A 848 10.00 18.31 -18.75
N CYS A 849 8.70 18.14 -18.44
CA CYS A 849 7.61 18.50 -19.34
C CYS A 849 7.62 20.01 -19.68
N ALA A 850 7.90 20.86 -18.70
CA ALA A 850 8.00 22.30 -18.87
C ALA A 850 9.08 22.71 -19.91
N THR A 851 10.13 21.91 -20.06
CA THR A 851 11.21 22.15 -21.03
C THR A 851 11.02 21.37 -22.33
N ALA A 852 10.52 20.13 -22.26
CA ALA A 852 10.44 19.22 -23.38
C ALA A 852 9.32 19.57 -24.37
N PHE A 853 8.16 20.00 -23.89
CA PHE A 853 7.06 20.32 -24.80
C PHE A 853 7.32 21.57 -25.67
N PRO A 854 7.91 22.67 -25.16
CA PRO A 854 8.37 23.76 -26.01
C PRO A 854 9.39 23.32 -27.07
N LYS A 855 10.26 22.34 -26.78
CA LYS A 855 11.16 21.77 -27.78
C LYS A 855 10.39 20.95 -28.82
N LEU A 856 9.40 20.16 -28.39
CA LEU A 856 8.55 19.38 -29.29
C LEU A 856 7.75 20.29 -30.23
N ASP A 857 7.31 21.46 -29.75
CA ASP A 857 6.69 22.49 -30.59
C ASP A 857 7.59 22.93 -31.76
N LEU A 858 8.93 22.89 -31.63
CA LEU A 858 9.84 23.22 -32.74
C LEU A 858 9.69 22.24 -33.90
N LEU A 859 9.61 20.94 -33.60
CA LEU A 859 9.35 19.91 -34.61
C LEU A 859 7.94 20.04 -35.17
N ILE A 860 6.92 20.22 -34.32
CA ILE A 860 5.53 20.39 -34.75
C ILE A 860 5.39 21.60 -35.68
N ASN A 861 6.02 22.73 -35.36
CA ASN A 861 5.99 23.92 -36.19
C ASN A 861 6.71 23.71 -37.53
N SER A 862 7.84 22.98 -37.53
CA SER A 862 8.54 22.59 -38.77
C SER A 862 7.67 21.71 -39.66
N ILE A 863 6.91 20.77 -39.07
CA ILE A 863 5.92 19.94 -39.78
C ILE A 863 4.80 20.81 -40.37
N LEU A 864 4.17 21.65 -39.54
CA LEU A 864 3.05 22.52 -39.96
C LEU A 864 3.45 23.56 -41.03
N ALA A 865 4.74 23.91 -41.11
CA ALA A 865 5.27 24.82 -42.11
C ALA A 865 5.30 24.23 -43.52
N VAL A 866 5.31 22.89 -43.67
CA VAL A 866 5.31 22.22 -44.98
C VAL A 866 4.02 22.51 -45.74
N ASN A 867 2.87 22.43 -45.06
CA ASN A 867 1.57 22.64 -45.67
C ASN A 867 0.52 23.03 -44.60
N ALA A 868 -0.26 24.07 -44.89
CA ALA A 868 -1.32 24.59 -44.02
C ALA A 868 -2.46 23.58 -43.74
N ASN A 869 -2.52 22.46 -44.46
CA ASN A 869 -3.51 21.41 -44.25
C ASN A 869 -3.06 20.29 -43.32
N ILE A 870 -1.79 20.26 -42.89
CA ILE A 870 -1.30 19.18 -42.01
C ILE A 870 -1.93 19.33 -40.63
N LYS A 871 -2.34 18.21 -40.05
CA LYS A 871 -2.76 18.11 -38.65
C LYS A 871 -1.72 17.29 -37.89
N VAL A 872 -1.35 17.78 -36.71
CA VAL A 872 -0.38 17.08 -35.85
C VAL A 872 -1.08 16.67 -34.58
N ALA A 873 -0.87 15.43 -34.16
CA ALA A 873 -1.51 14.87 -33.00
C ALA A 873 -0.46 14.29 -32.06
N VAL A 874 -0.41 14.80 -30.83
CA VAL A 874 0.50 14.30 -29.80
C VAL A 874 -0.24 13.25 -29.00
N CYS A 875 0.19 12.00 -29.14
CA CYS A 875 -0.44 10.82 -28.60
C CYS A 875 0.20 10.40 -27.28
N ALA A 876 -0.61 10.30 -26.24
CA ALA A 876 -0.19 9.78 -24.95
C ALA A 876 0.03 8.25 -25.02
N PRO A 877 1.21 7.76 -24.59
CA PRO A 877 1.49 6.32 -24.50
C PRO A 877 0.73 5.63 -23.35
N PRO A 878 0.63 4.28 -23.36
CA PRO A 878 0.00 3.52 -22.30
C PRO A 878 0.80 3.57 -20.99
N SER A 879 0.11 3.25 -19.89
CA SER A 879 0.75 2.84 -18.65
C SER A 879 1.39 1.45 -18.78
N TYR A 880 2.14 1.07 -17.75
CA TYR A 880 3.04 -0.09 -17.81
C TYR A 880 2.44 -1.35 -17.19
N ALA A 881 3.12 -2.47 -17.40
CA ALA A 881 2.75 -3.78 -16.85
C ALA A 881 3.09 -3.92 -15.35
N SER A 882 2.79 -5.09 -14.81
CA SER A 882 3.02 -5.44 -13.39
C SER A 882 4.51 -5.42 -12.99
N GLN A 883 4.76 -5.41 -11.67
CA GLN A 883 6.13 -5.47 -11.13
C GLN A 883 6.87 -6.77 -11.49
N ASP A 884 6.17 -7.87 -11.73
CA ASP A 884 6.77 -9.12 -12.21
C ASP A 884 7.46 -8.92 -13.58
N ALA A 885 6.80 -8.18 -14.48
CA ALA A 885 7.33 -7.87 -15.81
C ALA A 885 8.57 -6.96 -15.74
N PHE A 886 8.55 -5.98 -14.84
CA PHE A 886 9.73 -5.14 -14.58
C PHE A 886 10.87 -5.94 -13.96
N GLY A 887 10.58 -6.88 -13.06
CA GLY A 887 11.57 -7.80 -12.51
C GLY A 887 12.23 -8.64 -13.60
N ASN A 888 11.47 -9.06 -14.61
CA ASN A 888 12.00 -9.83 -15.74
C ASN A 888 12.93 -8.99 -16.65
N ASN A 889 12.58 -7.76 -17.00
CA ASN A 889 13.43 -6.95 -17.91
C ASN A 889 14.54 -6.18 -17.21
N TYR A 890 14.29 -5.71 -15.99
CA TYR A 890 15.11 -4.70 -15.34
C TYR A 890 15.63 -5.15 -13.97
N LEU A 891 15.34 -6.38 -13.54
CA LEU A 891 15.69 -6.88 -12.21
C LEU A 891 15.22 -5.89 -11.12
N ASN A 892 16.16 -5.29 -10.39
CA ASN A 892 15.91 -4.28 -9.36
C ASN A 892 16.12 -2.84 -9.85
N GLY A 893 16.44 -2.64 -11.13
CA GLY A 893 16.82 -1.35 -11.70
C GLY A 893 15.66 -0.38 -11.93
N GLN A 894 14.41 -0.85 -11.86
CA GLN A 894 13.23 0.00 -12.01
C GLN A 894 12.01 -0.59 -11.28
N THR A 895 11.19 0.30 -10.71
CA THR A 895 9.89 -0.08 -10.11
C THR A 895 8.75 0.26 -11.06
N SER A 896 7.83 -0.69 -11.28
CA SER A 896 6.61 -0.48 -12.07
C SER A 896 5.83 0.73 -11.53
N ARG A 897 5.71 0.84 -10.21
CA ARG A 897 5.03 1.96 -9.54
C ARG A 897 5.58 3.34 -9.94
N ARG A 898 6.90 3.54 -9.92
CA ARG A 898 7.50 4.84 -10.28
C ARG A 898 7.32 5.14 -11.76
N ALA A 899 7.50 4.13 -12.62
CA ALA A 899 7.28 4.25 -14.06
C ALA A 899 5.82 4.63 -14.36
N CYS A 900 4.83 3.89 -13.84
CA CYS A 900 3.40 4.20 -14.03
C CYS A 900 3.06 5.62 -13.56
N LYS A 901 3.59 6.02 -12.40
CA LYS A 901 3.38 7.38 -11.91
C LYS A 901 4.00 8.44 -12.82
N ASN A 902 5.18 8.18 -13.37
CA ASN A 902 5.85 9.08 -14.32
C ASN A 902 5.03 9.27 -15.59
N ILE A 903 4.61 8.17 -16.22
CA ILE A 903 3.91 8.26 -17.51
C ILE A 903 2.51 8.83 -17.35
N THR A 904 1.80 8.53 -16.26
CA THR A 904 0.50 9.15 -15.99
C THR A 904 0.63 10.66 -15.73
N ALA A 905 1.67 11.10 -15.02
CA ALA A 905 1.93 12.54 -14.81
C ALA A 905 2.37 13.24 -16.12
N PHE A 906 3.16 12.58 -16.95
CA PHE A 906 3.51 13.05 -18.29
C PHE A 906 2.28 13.20 -19.18
N ASN A 907 1.40 12.20 -19.20
CA ASN A 907 0.16 12.21 -19.98
C ASN A 907 -0.77 13.35 -19.55
N ASP A 908 -0.92 13.57 -18.24
CA ASP A 908 -1.68 14.72 -17.71
C ASP A 908 -1.10 16.06 -18.16
N ALA A 909 0.21 16.24 -18.06
CA ALA A 909 0.88 17.45 -18.52
C ALA A 909 0.76 17.63 -20.04
N LEU A 910 0.86 16.56 -20.82
CA LEU A 910 0.70 16.55 -22.27
C LEU A 910 -0.72 16.98 -22.65
N PHE A 911 -1.75 16.42 -22.02
CA PHE A 911 -3.14 16.82 -22.26
C PHE A 911 -3.36 18.29 -21.92
N ALA A 912 -2.88 18.75 -20.77
CA ALA A 912 -3.02 20.14 -20.36
C ALA A 912 -2.31 21.11 -21.33
N TYR A 913 -1.13 20.74 -21.82
CA TYR A 913 -0.32 21.59 -22.69
C TYR A 913 -0.86 21.70 -24.12
N TYR A 914 -1.37 20.59 -24.69
CA TYR A 914 -1.79 20.54 -26.09
C TYR A 914 -3.30 20.74 -26.31
N LYS A 915 -4.16 20.48 -25.31
CA LYS A 915 -5.61 20.77 -25.40
C LYS A 915 -5.94 22.18 -25.93
N PRO A 916 -5.30 23.28 -25.48
CA PRO A 916 -5.64 24.62 -25.97
C PRO A 916 -5.15 24.91 -27.39
N LYS A 917 -4.38 24.01 -28.02
CA LYS A 917 -3.73 24.23 -29.33
C LYS A 917 -4.51 23.63 -30.50
N GLU A 918 -5.70 23.07 -30.27
CA GLU A 918 -6.51 22.44 -31.31
C GLU A 918 -6.83 23.39 -32.48
N ALA A 919 -7.08 24.67 -32.19
CA ALA A 919 -7.30 25.71 -33.20
C ALA A 919 -6.08 25.94 -34.13
N ASN A 920 -4.88 25.56 -33.69
CA ASN A 920 -3.64 25.63 -34.46
C ASN A 920 -3.35 24.32 -35.22
N ARG A 921 -4.35 23.43 -35.35
CA ARG A 921 -4.23 22.08 -35.95
C ARG A 921 -3.33 21.13 -35.16
N ILE A 922 -3.13 21.40 -33.87
CA ILE A 922 -2.35 20.57 -32.95
C ILE A 922 -3.32 19.93 -31.96
N TYR A 923 -3.45 18.61 -32.06
CA TYR A 923 -4.39 17.82 -31.29
C TYR A 923 -3.64 17.03 -30.21
N THR A 924 -4.36 16.65 -29.17
CA THR A 924 -3.91 15.64 -28.23
C THR A 924 -4.89 14.48 -28.19
N LEU A 925 -4.36 13.27 -28.18
CA LEU A 925 -5.10 12.03 -28.09
C LEU A 925 -4.42 11.09 -27.10
N SER A 926 -5.10 10.01 -26.74
CA SER A 926 -4.50 8.91 -25.98
C SER A 926 -4.80 7.61 -26.69
N GLY A 927 -3.81 7.04 -27.38
CA GLY A 927 -3.88 5.65 -27.83
C GLY A 927 -3.74 4.71 -26.64
N GLY A 928 -2.86 5.05 -25.70
CA GLY A 928 -2.55 4.24 -24.53
C GLY A 928 -3.71 3.96 -23.59
N ILE A 929 -4.71 4.85 -23.49
CA ILE A 929 -5.87 4.66 -22.59
C ILE A 929 -6.73 3.44 -22.96
N ASN A 930 -6.61 2.98 -24.21
CA ASN A 930 -7.35 1.86 -24.76
C ASN A 930 -6.67 0.50 -24.52
N VAL A 931 -5.44 0.48 -23.99
CA VAL A 931 -4.64 -0.75 -23.84
C VAL A 931 -5.00 -1.49 -22.57
N ASP A 932 -5.28 -2.79 -22.65
CA ASP A 932 -5.43 -3.62 -21.45
C ASP A 932 -4.05 -4.02 -20.89
N SER A 933 -3.51 -3.20 -19.98
CA SER A 933 -2.19 -3.46 -19.39
C SER A 933 -2.13 -4.71 -18.51
N ALA A 934 -3.27 -5.33 -18.17
CA ALA A 934 -3.32 -6.57 -17.42
C ALA A 934 -3.28 -7.79 -18.34
N ASN A 935 -3.95 -7.73 -19.50
CA ASN A 935 -4.16 -8.92 -20.35
C ASN A 935 -3.44 -8.88 -21.70
N ASN A 936 -2.98 -7.72 -22.18
CA ASN A 936 -2.37 -7.56 -23.51
C ASN A 936 -0.89 -7.12 -23.42
N PHE A 937 -0.19 -7.66 -22.43
CA PHE A 937 1.26 -7.60 -22.32
C PHE A 937 1.83 -9.02 -22.34
N PRO A 938 3.04 -9.25 -22.89
CA PRO A 938 3.57 -10.60 -23.08
C PRO A 938 3.69 -11.37 -21.77
N GLU A 939 3.26 -12.63 -21.75
CA GLU A 939 3.31 -13.49 -20.57
C GLU A 939 4.09 -14.80 -20.81
N ALA A 940 4.59 -15.39 -19.73
CA ALA A 940 5.20 -16.72 -19.76
C ALA A 940 4.81 -17.55 -18.53
N SER A 941 4.76 -18.87 -18.72
CA SER A 941 4.61 -19.83 -17.62
C SER A 941 5.96 -20.02 -16.92
N VAL A 942 6.01 -19.68 -15.63
CA VAL A 942 7.22 -19.79 -14.80
C VAL A 942 6.93 -20.58 -13.53
N ALA A 943 7.93 -21.27 -12.99
CA ALA A 943 7.80 -21.95 -11.69
C ALA A 943 7.50 -20.94 -10.57
N VAL A 944 6.65 -21.31 -9.60
CA VAL A 944 6.33 -20.44 -8.45
C VAL A 944 7.60 -20.11 -7.66
N ASN A 945 8.46 -21.10 -7.45
CA ASN A 945 9.83 -20.98 -6.96
C ASN A 945 10.57 -22.31 -7.21
N SER A 946 11.88 -22.34 -6.97
CA SER A 946 12.75 -23.50 -7.23
C SER A 946 12.40 -24.78 -6.46
N ARG A 947 11.53 -24.73 -5.45
CA ARG A 947 11.08 -25.88 -4.64
C ARG A 947 9.60 -26.20 -4.83
N ASN A 948 8.92 -25.50 -5.74
CA ASN A 948 7.51 -25.69 -6.01
C ASN A 948 7.31 -26.08 -7.47
N THR A 949 6.82 -27.29 -7.70
CA THR A 949 6.58 -27.84 -9.05
C THR A 949 5.40 -27.18 -9.77
N LYS A 950 4.62 -26.33 -9.11
CA LYS A 950 3.56 -25.54 -9.73
C LYS A 950 4.14 -24.40 -10.56
N THR A 951 3.51 -24.12 -11.69
CA THR A 951 3.76 -22.92 -12.49
C THR A 951 2.67 -21.88 -12.32
N VAL A 952 3.02 -20.62 -12.57
CA VAL A 952 2.11 -19.47 -12.66
C VAL A 952 2.41 -18.70 -13.93
N ILE A 953 1.40 -18.02 -14.47
CA ILE A 953 1.58 -17.11 -15.60
C ILE A 953 2.03 -15.75 -15.04
N LYS A 954 3.11 -15.20 -15.61
CA LYS A 954 3.62 -13.86 -15.29
C LYS A 954 3.87 -13.08 -16.55
N GLN A 955 3.56 -11.79 -16.50
CA GLN A 955 3.98 -10.84 -17.53
C GLN A 955 5.51 -10.76 -17.57
N THR A 956 6.07 -10.63 -18.76
CA THR A 956 7.52 -10.71 -19.05
C THR A 956 8.09 -9.44 -19.67
N ASN A 957 7.24 -8.50 -20.09
CA ASN A 957 7.67 -7.19 -20.57
C ASN A 957 7.00 -6.06 -19.78
N GLY A 958 7.80 -5.19 -19.16
CA GLY A 958 7.31 -4.06 -18.37
C GLY A 958 6.79 -2.91 -19.22
N VAL A 959 7.32 -2.73 -20.43
CA VAL A 959 7.14 -1.53 -21.26
C VAL A 959 6.37 -1.79 -22.54
N HIS A 960 6.59 -2.93 -23.18
CA HIS A 960 6.03 -3.23 -24.49
C HIS A 960 4.79 -4.12 -24.37
N PRO A 961 3.62 -3.66 -24.85
CA PRO A 961 2.45 -4.52 -25.04
C PRO A 961 2.76 -5.67 -26.01
N ASP A 962 1.90 -6.68 -26.01
CA ASP A 962 1.89 -7.66 -27.09
C ASP A 962 1.19 -7.09 -28.34
N THR A 963 1.09 -7.90 -29.40
CA THR A 963 0.44 -7.46 -30.65
C THR A 963 -1.01 -7.01 -30.42
N GLY A 964 -1.75 -7.65 -29.51
CA GLY A 964 -3.13 -7.27 -29.19
C GLY A 964 -3.19 -5.87 -28.58
N GLY A 965 -2.32 -5.59 -27.60
CA GLY A 965 -2.27 -4.28 -26.94
C GLY A 965 -1.84 -3.16 -27.89
N TYR A 966 -0.92 -3.43 -28.81
CA TYR A 966 -0.58 -2.46 -29.87
C TYR A 966 -1.74 -2.18 -30.84
N TYR A 967 -2.57 -3.19 -31.12
CA TYR A 967 -3.76 -2.99 -31.96
C TYR A 967 -4.85 -2.22 -31.21
N GLU A 968 -4.98 -2.38 -29.90
CA GLU A 968 -5.86 -1.54 -29.09
C GLU A 968 -5.45 -0.05 -29.15
N GLU A 969 -4.16 0.28 -29.16
CA GLU A 969 -3.74 1.67 -29.42
C GLU A 969 -4.19 2.15 -30.80
N ALA A 970 -4.04 1.30 -31.83
CA ALA A 970 -4.48 1.62 -33.18
C ALA A 970 -5.99 1.83 -33.29
N ASP A 971 -6.79 1.10 -32.52
CA ASP A 971 -8.25 1.22 -32.44
C ASP A 971 -8.70 2.57 -31.87
N ALA A 972 -7.91 3.17 -30.96
CA ALA A 972 -8.16 4.51 -30.44
C ALA A 972 -7.64 5.63 -31.36
N ILE A 973 -6.60 5.35 -32.15
CA ILE A 973 -5.97 6.31 -33.07
C ILE A 973 -6.76 6.42 -34.39
N THR A 974 -7.24 5.29 -34.94
CA THR A 974 -7.88 5.24 -36.26
C THR A 974 -9.14 6.13 -36.37
N PRO A 975 -10.03 6.18 -35.37
CA PRO A 975 -11.20 7.05 -35.40
C PRO A 975 -10.81 8.53 -35.50
N PHE A 976 -9.75 8.95 -34.81
CA PHE A 976 -9.20 10.29 -34.92
C PHE A 976 -8.78 10.58 -36.37
N ILE A 977 -7.93 9.73 -36.96
CA ILE A 977 -7.48 9.85 -38.37
C ILE A 977 -8.68 10.01 -39.32
N LYS A 978 -9.73 9.23 -39.10
CA LYS A 978 -10.94 9.26 -39.91
C LYS A 978 -11.74 10.55 -39.75
N LEU A 979 -11.76 11.14 -38.56
CA LEU A 979 -12.48 12.37 -38.28
C LEU A 979 -11.80 13.59 -38.93
N ILE A 980 -10.49 13.73 -38.76
CA ILE A 980 -9.80 14.97 -39.18
C ILE A 980 -9.51 14.89 -40.67
N ALA A 981 -10.29 15.64 -41.45
CA ALA A 981 -10.12 15.79 -42.89
C ALA A 981 -8.98 16.76 -43.21
#